data_AF-Q7MP31-F1
#
_entry.id   AF-Q7MP31-F1
#
_cell.length_a   1.000
_cell.length_b   1.000
_cell.length_c   1.000
_cell.angle_alpha   90.00
_cell.angle_beta   90.00
_cell.angle_gamma   90.00
#
_symmetry.space_group_name_H-M   'P 1'
#
loop_
_entity.id
_entity.type
_entity.pdbx_description
1 polymer ?
#
loop_
_entity_poly.entity_id
_entity_poly.type
_entity_poly.pdbx_seq_one_letter_code
_entity_poly.pdbx_strand_id
1 'polypeptide(L)'
;MVRQSLLALTITSALLGCNSDSAGTSSDVTAPDSKFTEVRAHWAANYIGDASLPFDDQLTQATANISRNAAQWMQQFQSSRTNVNAGLWLDLPLATATEQDKKQLGDQLYKSYQRLFTMAQAYQLPKSDLYQSVELLDVITEGLAILNQHFYKVGVEEWGNWWHWQLGISRVANNILVLMYQELPASLVTNYIDAIEYFVPNPTHLSEGAGASASSMPRPFESTGANRVQNVQVVLVRALLANDQDAFQTAVDALEPVITFVESGDGFYSDGSFIQHTDIPYNGSYGNELLEGLGLLLGTIASAPWNEQTEQYSAIYSLLLEAYAPFLVDGRMMDMVNGRAVSRLSGQNHKIGHAVLNSMLFFIESAPSNVKKQLQSVIKTNIENDTFLDFYANPRFFRNQQLARQLADDTTVNMLTDRRQHKQFPAMDRIVHHRPDWSFAIAMHSNRVGNYECINGENLKGWYSADGVTYLYNQQLDHYTNYWPVVDPYHLAGTTTIDSSRENCSGQLRGDGKRQDQIQWSGGTSLDQYGIAGFDFTNWDDTLSAKKSWFMFDEQIVALGSNVTNPAALTNLENRKIIASAQVKANGISVEPAASFEGDLERLDITVDGQNNPISYLLLKPQTATVTKACRSGNYNTIGTNNAAVNACFTQAELKHDSSDQYQYVLFPNSTKSVVDREAIAPSIHVLSNSENVHAVEHTQLKLVGLNFWQPGQAGAVEAFSPMSMLYRTNSDKSLTVSISNPTRSSLSVKFKFDDTYITKGDLENRITTNNDGSFTIDLTDLQGRSYQFALIKEQ
;
A
#
# COMPACT_ATOMS: atom_id res chain seq x y z
N MET A 1 11.90 -41.41 -67.94
CA MET A 1 12.12 -40.00 -68.31
C MET A 1 12.20 -39.23 -67.01
N VAL A 2 13.28 -38.62 -66.52
CA VAL A 2 14.65 -38.29 -66.95
C VAL A 2 15.45 -38.26 -65.61
N ARG A 3 16.40 -39.18 -65.35
CA ARG A 3 17.89 -39.01 -65.38
C ARG A 3 18.37 -37.88 -64.43
N GLN A 4 19.27 -38.03 -63.45
CA GLN A 4 20.58 -38.74 -63.29
C GLN A 4 20.90 -38.79 -61.76
N SER A 5 21.39 -39.84 -61.10
CA SER A 5 22.66 -40.61 -61.17
C SER A 5 23.76 -40.15 -60.17
N LEU A 6 24.12 -41.06 -59.23
CA LEU A 6 25.43 -41.41 -58.59
C LEU A 6 26.37 -40.27 -58.08
N LEU A 7 27.16 -40.35 -57.00
CA LEU A 7 28.05 -41.37 -56.40
C LEU A 7 28.11 -41.11 -54.85
N ALA A 8 28.08 -42.06 -53.90
CA ALA A 8 29.04 -43.12 -53.53
C ALA A 8 30.44 -42.62 -53.10
N LEU A 9 30.77 -42.69 -51.80
CA LEU A 9 31.98 -43.36 -51.31
C LEU A 9 31.92 -43.61 -49.78
N THR A 10 31.87 -44.89 -49.41
CA THR A 10 32.14 -45.46 -48.07
C THR A 10 33.59 -45.93 -48.02
N ILE A 11 34.32 -45.67 -46.93
CA ILE A 11 35.47 -46.48 -46.50
C ILE A 11 35.41 -46.67 -44.98
N THR A 12 35.23 -47.92 -44.58
CA THR A 12 35.44 -48.49 -43.24
C THR A 12 36.91 -48.87 -43.03
N SER A 13 37.44 -48.66 -41.84
CA SER A 13 38.41 -49.58 -41.21
C SER A 13 38.67 -49.21 -39.74
N ALA A 14 38.42 -50.16 -38.85
CA ALA A 14 38.90 -50.19 -37.47
C ALA A 14 40.27 -50.88 -37.39
N LEU A 15 41.15 -50.49 -36.44
CA LEU A 15 41.96 -51.36 -35.57
C LEU A 15 43.06 -50.60 -34.79
N LEU A 16 42.94 -50.68 -33.45
CA LEU A 16 43.94 -50.83 -32.37
C LEU A 16 45.39 -50.28 -32.49
N GLY A 17 45.83 -49.52 -31.48
CA GLY A 17 47.23 -49.30 -31.10
C GLY A 17 47.39 -48.54 -29.77
N CYS A 18 48.15 -49.10 -28.82
CA CYS A 18 48.38 -48.60 -27.45
C CYS A 18 49.54 -47.59 -27.28
N ASN A 19 49.48 -46.83 -26.17
CA ASN A 19 50.55 -46.08 -25.45
C ASN A 19 51.17 -44.87 -26.18
N SER A 20 51.51 -43.72 -25.58
CA SER A 20 51.91 -43.37 -24.20
C SER A 20 51.87 -41.83 -23.97
N ASP A 21 51.80 -41.44 -22.70
CA ASP A 21 52.38 -40.23 -22.08
C ASP A 21 51.81 -38.80 -22.29
N SER A 22 51.22 -38.34 -21.19
CA SER A 22 51.59 -37.13 -20.42
C SER A 22 50.94 -35.77 -20.73
N ALA A 23 50.50 -35.17 -19.61
CA ALA A 23 50.41 -33.75 -19.29
C ALA A 23 49.23 -32.92 -19.83
N GLY A 24 48.47 -32.38 -18.88
CA GLY A 24 47.68 -31.17 -19.05
C GLY A 24 46.17 -31.37 -18.96
N THR A 25 45.64 -31.64 -17.77
CA THR A 25 44.24 -31.28 -17.47
C THR A 25 44.17 -29.75 -17.42
N SER A 26 44.01 -29.12 -18.58
CA SER A 26 43.30 -27.85 -18.64
C SER A 26 41.87 -28.16 -18.20
N SER A 27 41.48 -27.64 -17.04
CA SER A 27 40.09 -27.50 -16.67
C SER A 27 39.40 -26.74 -17.80
N ASP A 28 38.66 -27.48 -18.63
CA ASP A 28 37.73 -26.90 -19.59
C ASP A 28 36.85 -25.90 -18.84
N VAL A 29 36.98 -24.63 -19.22
CA VAL A 29 36.01 -23.59 -18.89
C VAL A 29 34.72 -24.03 -19.56
N THR A 30 33.85 -24.66 -18.78
CA THR A 30 32.49 -25.03 -19.20
C THR A 30 31.83 -23.80 -19.81
N ALA A 31 31.30 -23.97 -21.02
CA ALA A 31 30.47 -22.97 -21.70
C ALA A 31 29.42 -22.40 -20.73
N PRO A 32 29.04 -21.11 -20.85
CA PRO A 32 28.04 -20.52 -19.98
C PRO A 32 26.79 -21.38 -20.01
N ASP A 33 26.37 -21.86 -18.84
CA ASP A 33 25.15 -22.63 -18.69
C ASP A 33 23.98 -21.73 -19.15
N SER A 34 23.47 -22.01 -20.36
CA SER A 34 22.61 -21.08 -21.11
C SER A 34 21.36 -20.72 -20.31
N LYS A 35 20.92 -21.62 -19.43
CA LYS A 35 19.74 -21.45 -18.57
C LYS A 35 19.89 -20.28 -17.58
N PHE A 36 21.03 -20.11 -16.91
CA PHE A 36 21.21 -19.00 -15.95
C PHE A 36 21.37 -17.64 -16.64
N THR A 37 21.87 -17.65 -17.87
CA THR A 37 22.03 -16.42 -18.66
C THR A 37 20.68 -15.78 -18.98
N GLU A 38 19.67 -16.58 -19.32
CA GLU A 38 18.30 -16.10 -19.57
C GLU A 38 17.67 -15.47 -18.33
N VAL A 39 17.84 -16.10 -17.16
CA VAL A 39 17.30 -15.58 -15.89
C VAL A 39 18.01 -14.29 -15.46
N ARG A 40 19.35 -14.20 -15.63
CA ARG A 40 20.08 -12.94 -15.42
C ARG A 40 19.61 -11.83 -16.37
N ALA A 41 19.34 -12.16 -17.63
CA ALA A 41 18.82 -11.20 -18.61
C ALA A 41 17.41 -10.72 -18.21
N HIS A 42 16.54 -11.60 -17.72
CA HIS A 42 15.23 -11.21 -17.18
C HIS A 42 15.38 -10.26 -15.98
N TRP A 43 16.27 -10.56 -15.04
CA TRP A 43 16.57 -9.68 -13.91
C TRP A 43 17.08 -8.30 -14.38
N ALA A 44 18.04 -8.29 -15.30
CA ALA A 44 18.61 -7.08 -15.89
C ALA A 44 17.55 -6.21 -16.57
N ALA A 45 16.62 -6.81 -17.31
CA ALA A 45 15.59 -6.10 -18.07
C ALA A 45 14.74 -5.17 -17.19
N ASN A 46 14.56 -5.49 -15.90
CA ASN A 46 13.88 -4.59 -14.95
C ASN A 46 14.53 -3.19 -14.89
N TYR A 47 15.84 -3.09 -15.13
CA TYR A 47 16.61 -1.86 -14.98
C TYR A 47 17.05 -1.22 -16.29
N ILE A 48 17.11 -1.98 -17.39
CA ILE A 48 17.55 -1.49 -18.71
C ILE A 48 16.52 -1.69 -19.83
N GLY A 49 15.38 -2.31 -19.52
CA GLY A 49 14.33 -2.62 -20.47
C GLY A 49 14.48 -4.01 -21.10
N ASP A 50 13.38 -4.51 -21.62
CA ASP A 50 13.30 -5.70 -22.45
C ASP A 50 13.51 -5.29 -23.92
N ALA A 51 14.50 -5.87 -24.58
CA ALA A 51 14.85 -5.56 -25.96
C ALA A 51 13.76 -5.97 -26.97
N SER A 52 12.84 -6.86 -26.57
CA SER A 52 11.70 -7.28 -27.39
C SER A 52 10.52 -6.30 -27.34
N LEU A 53 10.52 -5.36 -26.39
CA LEU A 53 9.45 -4.40 -26.19
C LEU A 53 9.84 -3.00 -26.71
N PRO A 54 8.86 -2.17 -27.12
CA PRO A 54 9.13 -0.80 -27.57
C PRO A 54 9.89 0.03 -26.53
N PHE A 55 10.76 0.94 -26.99
CA PHE A 55 11.54 1.84 -26.13
C PHE A 55 11.19 3.30 -26.45
N ASP A 56 10.25 3.84 -25.68
CA ASP A 56 9.61 5.13 -25.93
C ASP A 56 10.48 6.36 -25.60
N ASP A 57 9.93 7.55 -25.82
CA ASP A 57 10.62 8.83 -25.59
C ASP A 57 10.85 9.10 -24.09
N GLN A 58 9.97 8.62 -23.20
CA GLN A 58 10.14 8.78 -21.74
C GLN A 58 11.32 7.94 -21.24
N LEU A 59 11.44 6.69 -21.70
CA LEU A 59 12.60 5.85 -21.42
C LEU A 59 13.89 6.44 -22.03
N THR A 60 13.78 7.09 -23.19
CA THR A 60 14.91 7.80 -23.83
C THR A 60 15.36 8.99 -22.97
N GLN A 61 14.43 9.78 -22.45
CA GLN A 61 14.73 10.89 -21.55
C GLN A 61 15.32 10.40 -20.22
N ALA A 62 14.79 9.32 -19.65
CA ALA A 62 15.33 8.69 -18.45
C ALA A 62 16.76 8.19 -18.67
N THR A 63 17.02 7.58 -19.83
CA THR A 63 18.37 7.15 -20.24
C THR A 63 19.33 8.34 -20.34
N ALA A 64 18.90 9.46 -20.93
CA ALA A 64 19.72 10.67 -20.99
C ALA A 64 20.03 11.26 -19.60
N ASN A 65 19.10 11.15 -18.64
CA ASN A 65 19.34 11.55 -17.25
C ASN A 65 20.37 10.65 -16.56
N ILE A 66 20.22 9.33 -16.71
CA ILE A 66 21.18 8.32 -16.22
C ILE A 66 22.56 8.58 -16.81
N SER A 67 22.64 8.78 -18.13
CA SER A 67 23.86 9.08 -18.88
C SER A 67 24.58 10.33 -18.34
N ARG A 68 23.85 11.42 -18.11
CA ARG A 68 24.42 12.66 -17.55
C ARG A 68 24.95 12.48 -16.13
N ASN A 69 24.21 11.81 -15.27
CA ASN A 69 24.65 11.56 -13.89
C ASN A 69 25.91 10.68 -13.87
N ALA A 70 25.92 9.61 -14.67
CA ALA A 70 27.08 8.73 -14.81
C ALA A 70 28.29 9.50 -15.36
N ALA A 71 28.14 10.36 -16.37
CA ALA A 71 29.22 11.17 -16.91
C ALA A 71 29.82 12.13 -15.86
N GLN A 72 28.96 12.77 -15.07
CA GLN A 72 29.39 13.66 -13.99
C GLN A 72 30.18 12.90 -12.92
N TRP A 73 29.69 11.75 -12.46
CA TRP A 73 30.39 10.95 -11.45
C TRP A 73 31.65 10.30 -12.00
N MET A 74 31.69 9.92 -13.28
CA MET A 74 32.89 9.43 -13.94
C MET A 74 33.99 10.51 -13.96
N GLN A 75 33.65 11.77 -14.22
CA GLN A 75 34.62 12.89 -14.17
C GLN A 75 35.11 13.19 -12.74
N GLN A 76 34.27 12.96 -11.74
CA GLN A 76 34.60 13.19 -10.32
C GLN A 76 35.26 11.97 -9.66
N PHE A 77 35.34 10.85 -10.36
CA PHE A 77 35.85 9.59 -9.83
C PHE A 77 37.32 9.74 -9.43
N GLN A 78 37.63 9.27 -8.23
CA GLN A 78 38.98 9.23 -7.72
C GLN A 78 39.46 7.78 -7.74
N SER A 79 40.48 7.49 -8.57
CA SER A 79 41.11 6.17 -8.73
C SER A 79 41.98 5.77 -7.51
N SER A 80 41.46 6.00 -6.30
CA SER A 80 42.15 6.28 -5.03
C SER A 80 43.07 5.20 -4.44
N ARG A 81 44.09 4.76 -5.18
CA ARG A 81 45.16 3.87 -4.65
C ARG A 81 45.98 4.50 -3.50
N THR A 82 45.89 5.81 -3.27
CA THR A 82 46.67 6.53 -2.25
C THR A 82 45.89 6.91 -0.99
N ASN A 83 44.56 7.03 -1.03
CA ASN A 83 43.73 7.29 0.17
C ASN A 83 42.30 6.74 0.02
N VAL A 84 42.14 5.43 0.25
CA VAL A 84 40.85 4.74 0.13
C VAL A 84 39.77 5.28 1.08
N ASN A 85 40.15 5.88 2.22
CA ASN A 85 39.21 6.45 3.18
C ASN A 85 38.55 7.76 2.69
N ALA A 86 39.10 8.41 1.66
CA ALA A 86 38.44 9.54 1.01
C ALA A 86 37.22 9.13 0.17
N GLY A 87 37.05 7.82 -0.08
CA GLY A 87 36.01 7.27 -0.94
C GLY A 87 36.36 7.31 -2.43
N LEU A 88 35.45 6.80 -3.26
CA LEU A 88 35.51 6.92 -4.72
C LEU A 88 35.11 8.34 -5.19
N TRP A 89 34.37 9.05 -4.34
CA TRP A 89 33.94 10.44 -4.52
C TRP A 89 34.08 11.19 -3.20
N LEU A 90 34.59 12.42 -3.24
CA LEU A 90 34.88 13.23 -2.03
C LEU A 90 33.65 13.53 -1.17
N ASP A 91 32.47 13.57 -1.78
CA ASP A 91 31.21 13.81 -1.09
C ASP A 91 30.59 12.54 -0.49
N LEU A 92 31.21 11.37 -0.72
CA LEU A 92 30.88 10.08 -0.11
C LEU A 92 32.13 9.48 0.58
N PRO A 93 32.65 10.13 1.65
CA PRO A 93 33.85 9.66 2.32
C PRO A 93 33.64 8.30 2.99
N LEU A 94 34.64 7.43 2.88
CA LEU A 94 34.65 6.10 3.51
C LEU A 94 35.56 6.10 4.75
N ALA A 95 35.36 7.11 5.60
CA ALA A 95 36.17 7.31 6.79
C ALA A 95 35.97 6.18 7.81
N THR A 96 37.04 5.84 8.52
CA THR A 96 37.05 4.78 9.54
C THR A 96 37.78 5.18 10.83
N ALA A 97 38.21 6.45 10.91
CA ALA A 97 39.11 6.93 11.96
C ALA A 97 38.43 7.06 13.33
N THR A 98 37.14 7.38 13.35
CA THR A 98 36.35 7.54 14.58
C THR A 98 35.19 6.56 14.64
N GLU A 99 34.63 6.37 15.83
CA GLU A 99 33.41 5.56 16.00
C GLU A 99 32.19 6.16 15.26
N GLN A 100 32.15 7.48 15.12
CA GLN A 100 31.09 8.13 14.34
C GLN A 100 31.26 7.82 12.84
N ASP A 101 32.49 7.84 12.34
CA ASP A 101 32.78 7.49 10.94
C ASP A 101 32.37 6.04 10.66
N LYS A 102 32.76 5.11 11.52
CA LYS A 102 32.36 3.70 11.44
C LYS A 102 30.84 3.53 11.39
N LYS A 103 30.08 4.27 12.21
CA LYS A 103 28.61 4.21 12.20
C LYS A 103 28.00 4.69 10.88
N GLN A 104 28.68 5.59 10.16
CA GLN A 104 28.22 6.13 8.87
C GLN A 104 28.75 5.33 7.67
N LEU A 105 29.79 4.51 7.86
CA LEU A 105 30.48 3.80 6.79
C LEU A 105 29.53 3.00 5.89
N GLY A 106 28.62 2.22 6.47
CA GLY A 106 27.65 1.42 5.71
C GLY A 106 26.74 2.27 4.81
N ASP A 107 26.27 3.42 5.30
CA ASP A 107 25.43 4.34 4.51
C ASP A 107 26.22 4.98 3.35
N GLN A 108 27.46 5.40 3.60
CA GLN A 108 28.32 5.99 2.57
C GLN A 108 28.75 4.96 1.50
N LEU A 109 29.05 3.73 1.93
CA LEU A 109 29.29 2.61 1.02
C LEU A 109 28.06 2.34 0.16
N TYR A 110 26.88 2.23 0.77
CA TYR A 110 25.63 1.98 0.06
C TYR A 110 25.38 3.04 -1.03
N LYS A 111 25.55 4.34 -0.71
CA LYS A 111 25.46 5.44 -1.69
C LYS A 111 26.50 5.34 -2.81
N SER A 112 27.71 4.88 -2.50
CA SER A 112 28.76 4.66 -3.50
C SER A 112 28.36 3.55 -4.49
N TYR A 113 27.83 2.43 -4.00
CA TYR A 113 27.26 1.38 -4.86
C TYR A 113 26.08 1.88 -5.70
N GLN A 114 25.22 2.75 -5.17
CA GLN A 114 24.11 3.33 -5.95
C GLN A 114 24.61 4.18 -7.14
N ARG A 115 25.73 4.91 -6.98
CA ARG A 115 26.38 5.61 -8.10
C ARG A 115 26.92 4.63 -9.12
N LEU A 116 27.65 3.60 -8.68
CA LEU A 116 28.17 2.55 -9.56
C LEU A 116 27.06 1.80 -10.30
N PHE A 117 25.90 1.60 -9.67
CA PHE A 117 24.73 1.02 -10.32
C PHE A 117 24.16 1.91 -11.43
N THR A 118 23.99 3.20 -11.17
CA THR A 118 23.61 4.16 -12.23
C THR A 118 24.62 4.16 -13.38
N MET A 119 25.92 4.04 -13.08
CA MET A 119 26.97 3.96 -14.10
C MET A 119 26.88 2.65 -14.91
N ALA A 120 26.64 1.51 -14.26
CA ALA A 120 26.39 0.24 -14.95
C ALA A 120 25.15 0.29 -15.85
N GLN A 121 24.07 0.98 -15.42
CA GLN A 121 22.91 1.24 -16.27
C GLN A 121 23.28 2.10 -17.49
N ALA A 122 24.02 3.19 -17.30
CA ALA A 122 24.47 4.05 -18.42
C ALA A 122 25.31 3.26 -19.43
N TYR A 123 26.20 2.39 -18.95
CA TYR A 123 27.00 1.51 -19.80
C TYR A 123 26.14 0.55 -20.65
N GLN A 124 25.07 -0.01 -20.07
CA GLN A 124 24.23 -1.02 -20.72
C GLN A 124 23.04 -0.47 -21.53
N LEU A 125 22.68 0.81 -21.41
CA LEU A 125 21.52 1.39 -22.09
C LEU A 125 21.88 1.88 -23.51
N PRO A 126 21.31 1.31 -24.60
CA PRO A 126 21.71 1.62 -25.99
C PRO A 126 21.56 3.09 -26.43
N LYS A 127 20.75 3.89 -25.72
CA LYS A 127 20.55 5.33 -26.01
C LYS A 127 21.34 6.24 -25.07
N SER A 128 22.24 5.71 -24.24
CA SER A 128 23.15 6.50 -23.42
C SER A 128 24.33 6.98 -24.25
N ASP A 129 24.80 8.20 -23.99
CA ASP A 129 26.05 8.72 -24.56
C ASP A 129 27.29 7.96 -24.05
N LEU A 130 27.14 7.14 -23.00
CA LEU A 130 28.18 6.29 -22.42
C LEU A 130 27.96 4.81 -22.71
N TYR A 131 27.04 4.48 -23.63
CA TYR A 131 26.78 3.10 -24.00
C TYR A 131 28.06 2.41 -24.46
N GLN A 132 28.43 1.34 -23.77
CA GLN A 132 29.64 0.56 -24.01
C GLN A 132 30.96 1.37 -24.03
N SER A 133 31.01 2.52 -23.31
CA SER A 133 32.25 3.31 -23.16
C SER A 133 33.32 2.52 -22.40
N VAL A 134 34.53 2.45 -22.98
CA VAL A 134 35.70 1.80 -22.36
C VAL A 134 36.09 2.53 -21.07
N GLU A 135 36.08 3.86 -21.09
CA GLU A 135 36.41 4.68 -19.92
C GLU A 135 35.42 4.46 -18.76
N LEU A 136 34.13 4.32 -19.07
CA LEU A 136 33.12 4.04 -18.07
C LEU A 136 33.28 2.63 -17.48
N LEU A 137 33.57 1.64 -18.32
CA LEU A 137 33.85 0.27 -17.89
C LEU A 137 35.05 0.20 -16.94
N ASP A 138 36.14 0.92 -17.27
CA ASP A 138 37.33 0.99 -16.43
C ASP A 138 37.00 1.59 -15.05
N VAL A 139 36.23 2.68 -15.01
CA VAL A 139 35.82 3.31 -13.75
C VAL A 139 34.91 2.41 -12.90
N ILE A 140 33.95 1.73 -13.53
CA ILE A 140 33.08 0.77 -12.81
C ILE A 140 33.92 -0.37 -12.23
N THR A 141 34.81 -0.95 -13.04
CA THR A 141 35.64 -2.09 -12.65
C THR A 141 36.62 -1.70 -11.54
N GLU A 142 37.30 -0.57 -11.67
CA GLU A 142 38.23 -0.06 -10.64
C GLU A 142 37.49 0.29 -9.35
N GLY A 143 36.33 0.97 -9.44
CA GLY A 143 35.52 1.31 -8.28
C GLY A 143 35.08 0.06 -7.50
N LEU A 144 34.54 -0.94 -8.21
CA LEU A 144 34.17 -2.22 -7.62
C LEU A 144 35.36 -2.95 -6.99
N ALA A 145 36.53 -2.94 -7.65
CA ALA A 145 37.73 -3.57 -7.13
C ALA A 145 38.21 -2.91 -5.83
N ILE A 146 38.23 -1.57 -5.76
CA ILE A 146 38.62 -0.81 -4.56
C ILE A 146 37.65 -1.11 -3.42
N LEU A 147 36.33 -1.03 -3.66
CA LEU A 147 35.34 -1.25 -2.61
C LEU A 147 35.40 -2.67 -2.06
N ASN A 148 35.55 -3.68 -2.92
CA ASN A 148 35.70 -5.06 -2.48
C ASN A 148 37.02 -5.25 -1.72
N GLN A 149 38.16 -4.85 -2.28
CA GLN A 149 39.48 -5.08 -1.66
C GLN A 149 39.62 -4.47 -0.25
N HIS A 150 38.93 -3.36 0.02
CA HIS A 150 39.11 -2.59 1.25
C HIS A 150 37.94 -2.64 2.22
N PHE A 151 36.69 -2.66 1.73
CA PHE A 151 35.52 -2.41 2.58
C PHE A 151 34.50 -3.53 2.59
N TYR A 152 34.13 -4.08 1.43
CA TYR A 152 33.05 -5.07 1.30
C TYR A 152 33.60 -6.43 0.82
N LYS A 153 34.18 -7.18 1.76
CA LYS A 153 34.86 -8.47 1.55
C LYS A 153 34.73 -9.40 2.74
N VAL A 154 35.15 -10.64 2.54
CA VAL A 154 35.31 -11.63 3.60
C VAL A 154 36.25 -11.12 4.71
N GLY A 155 35.82 -11.29 5.95
CA GLY A 155 36.63 -11.04 7.16
C GLY A 155 36.62 -9.60 7.66
N VAL A 156 35.71 -8.75 7.17
CA VAL A 156 35.51 -7.39 7.71
C VAL A 156 34.29 -7.31 8.62
N GLU A 157 34.27 -6.30 9.48
CA GLU A 157 33.18 -6.03 10.42
C GLU A 157 32.13 -5.09 9.82
N GLU A 158 30.85 -5.35 10.15
CA GLU A 158 29.69 -4.58 9.71
C GLU A 158 29.46 -3.35 10.59
N TRP A 159 30.24 -2.29 10.39
CA TRP A 159 30.10 -1.11 11.23
C TRP A 159 28.79 -0.34 10.98
N GLY A 160 28.10 0.02 12.07
CA GLY A 160 26.88 0.82 12.01
C GLY A 160 25.63 -0.01 11.75
N ASN A 161 24.75 0.45 10.86
CA ASN A 161 23.48 -0.23 10.62
C ASN A 161 23.67 -1.53 9.82
N TRP A 162 23.30 -2.67 10.41
CA TRP A 162 23.35 -4.01 9.79
C TRP A 162 22.68 -4.04 8.41
N TRP A 163 21.58 -3.30 8.25
CA TRP A 163 20.79 -3.28 7.01
C TRP A 163 21.62 -2.87 5.79
N HIS A 164 22.52 -1.89 5.94
CA HIS A 164 23.35 -1.45 4.82
C HIS A 164 24.26 -2.58 4.31
N TRP A 165 24.87 -3.34 5.22
CA TRP A 165 25.83 -4.37 4.88
C TRP A 165 25.16 -5.63 4.31
N GLN A 166 24.09 -6.06 4.95
CA GLN A 166 23.44 -7.32 4.64
C GLN A 166 22.42 -7.16 3.50
N LEU A 167 21.67 -6.06 3.42
CA LEU A 167 20.57 -5.92 2.45
C LEU A 167 20.80 -4.80 1.44
N GLY A 168 21.22 -3.61 1.88
CA GLY A 168 21.43 -2.45 1.02
C GLY A 168 22.51 -2.71 -0.04
N ILE A 169 23.75 -2.86 0.41
CA ILE A 169 24.94 -3.05 -0.44
C ILE A 169 24.83 -4.36 -1.23
N SER A 170 24.50 -5.48 -0.58
CA SER A 170 24.38 -6.79 -1.23
C SER A 170 23.48 -6.77 -2.46
N ARG A 171 22.29 -6.17 -2.36
CA ARG A 171 21.33 -6.10 -3.48
C ARG A 171 21.83 -5.20 -4.60
N VAL A 172 22.40 -4.04 -4.27
CA VAL A 172 22.92 -3.12 -5.30
C VAL A 172 24.15 -3.69 -5.98
N ALA A 173 25.05 -4.33 -5.23
CA ALA A 173 26.19 -5.07 -5.77
C ALA A 173 25.73 -6.19 -6.70
N ASN A 174 24.78 -7.03 -6.27
CA ASN A 174 24.16 -8.05 -7.11
C ASN A 174 23.61 -7.47 -8.42
N ASN A 175 22.89 -6.35 -8.36
CA ASN A 175 22.35 -5.71 -9.56
C ASN A 175 23.45 -5.22 -10.51
N ILE A 176 24.53 -4.61 -9.99
CA ILE A 176 25.69 -4.21 -10.80
C ILE A 176 26.32 -5.44 -11.47
N LEU A 177 26.55 -6.51 -10.70
CA LEU A 177 27.19 -7.72 -11.19
C LEU A 177 26.34 -8.42 -12.26
N VAL A 178 25.00 -8.42 -12.13
CA VAL A 178 24.11 -8.94 -13.17
C VAL A 178 24.21 -8.10 -14.45
N LEU A 179 24.16 -6.76 -14.34
CA LEU A 179 24.28 -5.88 -15.50
C LEU A 179 25.65 -5.99 -16.18
N MET A 180 26.72 -6.21 -15.42
CA MET A 180 28.10 -6.18 -15.92
C MET A 180 28.74 -7.58 -16.03
N TYR A 181 27.95 -8.65 -15.93
CA TYR A 181 28.45 -10.03 -15.73
C TYR A 181 29.46 -10.48 -16.79
N GLN A 182 29.24 -10.08 -18.05
CA GLN A 182 30.10 -10.45 -19.18
C GLN A 182 31.34 -9.55 -19.31
N GLU A 183 31.30 -8.35 -18.72
CA GLU A 183 32.32 -7.31 -18.88
C GLU A 183 33.34 -7.31 -17.72
N LEU A 184 32.91 -7.76 -16.52
CA LEU A 184 33.76 -7.77 -15.34
C LEU A 184 34.72 -8.97 -15.33
N PRO A 185 35.93 -8.82 -14.74
CA PRO A 185 36.81 -9.94 -14.49
C PRO A 185 36.12 -11.00 -13.61
N ALA A 186 36.17 -12.27 -14.02
CA ALA A 186 35.54 -13.39 -13.30
C ALA A 186 36.01 -13.50 -11.83
N SER A 187 37.27 -13.15 -11.54
CA SER A 187 37.80 -13.10 -10.18
C SER A 187 37.14 -12.03 -9.32
N LEU A 188 36.78 -10.88 -9.90
CA LEU A 188 36.09 -9.82 -9.18
C LEU A 188 34.65 -10.25 -8.87
N VAL A 189 33.95 -10.87 -9.83
CA VAL A 189 32.61 -11.43 -9.62
C VAL A 189 32.63 -12.46 -8.49
N THR A 190 33.61 -13.37 -8.50
CA THR A 190 33.79 -14.39 -7.45
C THR A 190 34.02 -13.75 -6.07
N ASN A 191 34.91 -12.76 -5.97
CA ASN A 191 35.18 -12.08 -4.70
C ASN A 191 33.93 -11.38 -4.12
N TYR A 192 33.02 -10.90 -4.98
CA TYR A 192 31.76 -10.32 -4.54
C TYR A 192 30.75 -11.39 -4.10
N ILE A 193 30.67 -12.52 -4.81
CA ILE A 193 29.85 -13.66 -4.38
C ILE A 193 30.29 -14.09 -2.97
N ASP A 194 31.59 -14.26 -2.75
CA ASP A 194 32.17 -14.63 -1.45
C ASP A 194 31.87 -13.59 -0.37
N ALA A 195 31.99 -12.29 -0.71
CA ALA A 195 31.68 -11.21 0.22
C ALA A 195 30.20 -11.21 0.62
N ILE A 196 29.29 -11.36 -0.35
CA ILE A 196 27.85 -11.36 -0.11
C ILE A 196 27.44 -12.60 0.70
N GLU A 197 28.03 -13.77 0.43
CA GLU A 197 27.83 -14.96 1.25
C GLU A 197 28.35 -14.78 2.68
N TYR A 198 29.49 -14.12 2.87
CA TYR A 198 30.01 -13.81 4.18
C TYR A 198 29.07 -12.95 5.04
N PHE A 199 28.41 -11.95 4.43
CA PHE A 199 27.45 -11.10 5.15
C PHE A 199 26.05 -11.73 5.26
N VAL A 200 25.61 -12.46 4.24
CA VAL A 200 24.27 -13.04 4.14
C VAL A 200 24.36 -14.49 3.70
N PRO A 201 24.70 -15.42 4.61
CA PRO A 201 24.94 -16.81 4.23
C PRO A 201 23.66 -17.49 3.76
N ASN A 202 22.52 -17.25 4.43
CA ASN A 202 21.25 -17.92 4.14
C ASN A 202 20.07 -16.95 3.98
N PRO A 203 18.97 -17.38 3.33
CA PRO A 203 17.86 -16.49 2.96
C PRO A 203 16.82 -16.30 4.09
N THR A 204 17.02 -16.92 5.26
CA THR A 204 16.03 -16.91 6.35
C THR A 204 16.48 -16.09 7.55
N HIS A 205 17.78 -15.93 7.76
CA HIS A 205 18.36 -15.26 8.92
C HIS A 205 19.27 -14.10 8.51
N LEU A 206 19.38 -13.15 9.42
CA LEU A 206 20.23 -11.98 9.31
C LEU A 206 21.15 -11.94 10.54
N SER A 207 22.28 -11.25 10.41
CA SER A 207 23.33 -11.15 11.44
C SER A 207 23.95 -12.48 11.84
N GLU A 208 23.98 -13.46 10.94
CA GLU A 208 24.73 -14.72 11.09
C GLU A 208 26.16 -14.63 10.58
N GLY A 209 26.41 -13.71 9.64
CA GLY A 209 27.75 -13.47 9.13
C GLY A 209 28.73 -13.10 10.25
N ALA A 210 29.98 -13.55 10.14
CA ALA A 210 30.98 -13.29 11.18
C ALA A 210 31.31 -11.79 11.33
N GLY A 211 30.94 -10.96 10.34
CA GLY A 211 31.06 -9.51 10.41
C GLY A 211 30.02 -8.82 11.29
N ALA A 212 28.95 -9.51 11.67
CA ALA A 212 27.81 -8.91 12.36
C ALA A 212 28.13 -8.43 13.78
N SER A 213 29.19 -8.94 14.43
CA SER A 213 29.55 -8.65 15.83
C SER A 213 29.68 -7.16 16.16
N ALA A 214 30.04 -6.34 15.17
CA ALA A 214 30.21 -4.89 15.31
C ALA A 214 28.99 -4.06 14.90
N SER A 215 27.94 -4.71 14.38
CA SER A 215 26.76 -4.04 13.84
C SER A 215 25.80 -3.56 14.92
N SER A 216 24.81 -2.77 14.50
CA SER A 216 23.69 -2.36 15.33
C SER A 216 22.77 -3.52 15.74
N MET A 217 22.92 -4.70 15.13
CA MET A 217 22.19 -5.92 15.48
C MET A 217 23.15 -7.13 15.47
N PRO A 218 23.98 -7.31 16.52
CA PRO A 218 25.11 -8.23 16.48
C PRO A 218 24.76 -9.70 16.75
N ARG A 219 23.47 -10.03 16.88
CA ARG A 219 23.01 -11.40 17.13
C ARG A 219 22.16 -11.87 15.96
N PRO A 220 22.32 -13.14 15.54
CA PRO A 220 21.46 -13.74 14.54
C PRO A 220 19.97 -13.61 14.89
N PHE A 221 19.15 -13.32 13.90
CA PHE A 221 17.70 -13.33 14.03
C PHE A 221 17.04 -13.79 12.73
N GLU A 222 15.88 -14.42 12.86
CA GLU A 222 15.07 -14.80 11.70
C GLU A 222 14.48 -13.54 11.05
N SER A 223 14.68 -13.39 9.75
CA SER A 223 14.11 -12.31 8.94
C SER A 223 12.62 -12.57 8.68
N THR A 224 11.79 -11.54 8.71
CA THR A 224 10.34 -11.62 8.44
C THR A 224 9.90 -10.46 7.53
N GLY A 225 8.70 -10.55 6.95
CA GLY A 225 8.08 -9.49 6.14
C GLY A 225 9.01 -8.94 5.05
N ALA A 226 9.11 -7.62 4.93
CA ALA A 226 9.98 -6.97 3.95
C ALA A 226 11.46 -7.36 4.08
N ASN A 227 11.96 -7.58 5.31
CA ASN A 227 13.34 -8.02 5.52
C ASN A 227 13.57 -9.44 4.97
N ARG A 228 12.59 -10.36 5.10
CA ARG A 228 12.67 -11.70 4.49
C ARG A 228 12.77 -11.62 2.96
N VAL A 229 11.92 -10.80 2.33
CA VAL A 229 11.94 -10.60 0.87
C VAL A 229 13.29 -10.05 0.41
N GLN A 230 13.83 -9.06 1.11
CA GLN A 230 15.14 -8.50 0.79
C GLN A 230 16.27 -9.52 1.00
N ASN A 231 16.20 -10.33 2.05
CA ASN A 231 17.17 -11.39 2.32
C ASN A 231 17.16 -12.45 1.21
N VAL A 232 15.97 -12.95 0.86
CA VAL A 232 15.78 -13.87 -0.28
C VAL A 232 16.34 -13.26 -1.56
N GLN A 233 16.09 -11.98 -1.82
CA GLN A 233 16.62 -11.30 -3.01
C GLN A 233 18.15 -11.31 -3.06
N VAL A 234 18.82 -11.13 -1.93
CA VAL A 234 20.29 -11.20 -1.86
C VAL A 234 20.78 -12.59 -2.25
N VAL A 235 20.23 -13.63 -1.64
CA VAL A 235 20.68 -15.01 -1.84
C VAL A 235 20.29 -15.52 -3.24
N LEU A 236 19.08 -15.24 -3.71
CA LEU A 236 18.60 -15.66 -5.01
C LEU A 236 19.45 -15.08 -6.14
N VAL A 237 19.73 -13.78 -6.12
CA VAL A 237 20.54 -13.16 -7.18
C VAL A 237 22.01 -13.55 -7.05
N ARG A 238 22.54 -13.76 -5.83
CA ARG A 238 23.88 -14.37 -5.65
C ARG A 238 23.94 -15.76 -6.30
N ALA A 239 22.93 -16.59 -6.10
CA ALA A 239 22.85 -17.92 -6.70
C ALA A 239 22.82 -17.85 -8.24
N LEU A 240 22.12 -16.86 -8.82
CA LEU A 240 22.18 -16.60 -10.25
C LEU A 240 23.57 -16.20 -10.75
N LEU A 241 24.35 -15.44 -9.96
CA LEU A 241 25.71 -15.05 -10.30
C LEU A 241 26.69 -16.24 -10.19
N ALA A 242 26.47 -17.11 -9.21
CA ALA A 242 27.26 -18.31 -8.96
C ALA A 242 26.89 -19.50 -9.88
N ASN A 243 25.79 -19.42 -10.62
CA ASN A 243 25.16 -20.55 -11.34
C ASN A 243 24.82 -21.72 -10.39
N ASP A 244 24.35 -21.40 -9.18
CA ASP A 244 24.04 -22.37 -8.14
C ASP A 244 22.52 -22.61 -8.08
N GLN A 245 22.09 -23.77 -8.57
CA GLN A 245 20.67 -24.14 -8.61
C GLN A 245 20.11 -24.49 -7.22
N ASP A 246 20.93 -25.05 -6.33
CA ASP A 246 20.49 -25.48 -5.00
C ASP A 246 20.33 -24.28 -4.07
N ALA A 247 21.26 -23.32 -4.11
CA ALA A 247 21.12 -22.05 -3.41
C ALA A 247 19.95 -21.22 -3.95
N PHE A 248 19.69 -21.28 -5.27
CA PHE A 248 18.51 -20.66 -5.87
C PHE A 248 17.23 -21.26 -5.28
N GLN A 249 17.10 -22.59 -5.27
CA GLN A 249 15.92 -23.26 -4.71
C GLN A 249 15.76 -22.97 -3.20
N THR A 250 16.86 -22.97 -2.44
CA THR A 250 16.85 -22.63 -1.01
C THR A 250 16.30 -21.21 -0.78
N ALA A 251 16.61 -20.26 -1.66
CA ALA A 251 16.07 -18.91 -1.61
C ALA A 251 14.58 -18.86 -1.96
N VAL A 252 14.13 -19.64 -2.94
CA VAL A 252 12.71 -19.78 -3.32
C VAL A 252 11.89 -20.30 -2.13
N ASP A 253 12.34 -21.41 -1.51
CA ASP A 253 11.63 -22.05 -0.40
C ASP A 253 11.46 -21.09 0.81
N ALA A 254 12.39 -20.16 1.01
CA ALA A 254 12.34 -19.20 2.09
C ALA A 254 11.25 -18.10 1.96
N LEU A 255 10.55 -18.01 0.82
CA LEU A 255 9.46 -17.05 0.57
C LEU A 255 8.11 -17.45 1.17
N GLU A 256 7.87 -18.75 1.40
CA GLU A 256 6.57 -19.28 1.83
C GLU A 256 5.96 -18.56 3.05
N PRO A 257 6.72 -18.23 4.12
CA PRO A 257 6.14 -17.54 5.29
C PRO A 257 5.66 -16.11 5.00
N VAL A 258 6.12 -15.47 3.93
CA VAL A 258 5.80 -14.06 3.61
C VAL A 258 4.48 -13.92 2.88
N ILE A 259 4.10 -14.95 2.12
CA ILE A 259 2.89 -14.97 1.29
C ILE A 259 1.68 -15.57 2.02
N THR A 260 1.88 -16.08 3.24
CA THR A 260 0.83 -16.71 4.03
C THR A 260 0.03 -15.67 4.80
N PHE A 261 -1.30 -15.81 4.82
CA PHE A 261 -2.16 -14.94 5.60
C PHE A 261 -1.92 -15.11 7.10
N VAL A 262 -1.89 -14.01 7.83
CA VAL A 262 -1.81 -13.98 9.29
C VAL A 262 -3.18 -13.67 9.89
N GLU A 263 -3.37 -14.07 11.15
CA GLU A 263 -4.58 -13.75 11.94
C GLU A 263 -4.31 -12.69 13.01
N SER A 264 -3.02 -12.36 13.25
CA SER A 264 -2.56 -11.34 14.19
C SER A 264 -1.13 -10.89 13.86
N GLY A 265 -0.77 -9.67 14.23
CA GLY A 265 0.57 -9.10 14.00
C GLY A 265 0.81 -8.64 12.56
N ASP A 266 2.08 -8.66 12.16
CA ASP A 266 2.53 -8.16 10.87
C ASP A 266 2.20 -9.12 9.72
N GLY A 267 1.74 -8.59 8.59
CA GLY A 267 1.50 -9.36 7.37
C GLY A 267 0.15 -9.08 6.73
N PHE A 268 -0.17 -9.88 5.71
CA PHE A 268 -1.45 -9.84 5.02
C PHE A 268 -2.51 -10.65 5.76
N TYR A 269 -3.73 -10.12 5.83
CA TYR A 269 -4.88 -10.81 6.37
C TYR A 269 -5.80 -11.24 5.23
N SER A 270 -6.61 -12.27 5.47
CA SER A 270 -7.53 -12.83 4.47
C SER A 270 -8.64 -11.86 4.01
N ASP A 271 -8.88 -10.76 4.74
CA ASP A 271 -9.82 -9.70 4.35
C ASP A 271 -9.18 -8.64 3.42
N GLY A 272 -7.88 -8.74 3.13
CA GLY A 272 -7.10 -7.78 2.35
C GLY A 272 -6.39 -6.71 3.20
N SER A 273 -6.47 -6.81 4.53
CA SER A 273 -5.71 -5.93 5.41
C SER A 273 -4.21 -6.21 5.31
N PHE A 274 -3.39 -5.18 5.48
CA PHE A 274 -1.96 -5.34 5.71
C PHE A 274 -1.54 -4.51 6.92
N ILE A 275 -0.96 -5.17 7.91
CA ILE A 275 -0.46 -4.54 9.12
C ILE A 275 1.06 -4.66 9.16
N GLN A 276 1.71 -3.59 9.59
CA GLN A 276 3.13 -3.58 9.91
C GLN A 276 3.36 -2.83 11.23
N HIS A 277 4.46 -3.18 11.91
CA HIS A 277 4.78 -2.65 13.24
C HIS A 277 3.68 -2.93 14.27
N THR A 278 3.22 -4.18 14.22
CA THR A 278 2.27 -4.85 15.10
C THR A 278 0.80 -4.48 14.87
N ASP A 279 0.49 -3.22 14.58
CA ASP A 279 -0.90 -2.73 14.60
C ASP A 279 -1.21 -1.51 13.73
N ILE A 280 -0.33 -1.14 12.81
CA ILE A 280 -0.54 0.02 11.94
C ILE A 280 -0.93 -0.44 10.53
N PRO A 281 -2.07 0.05 9.97
CA PRO A 281 -2.47 -0.25 8.60
C PRO A 281 -1.47 0.35 7.60
N TYR A 282 -0.91 -0.49 6.72
CA TYR A 282 0.33 -0.15 6.00
C TYR A 282 0.42 -0.61 4.54
N ASN A 283 -0.69 -0.96 3.90
CA ASN A 283 -0.74 -1.50 2.53
C ASN A 283 0.12 -0.68 1.55
N GLY A 284 0.02 0.65 1.57
CA GLY A 284 0.64 1.49 0.55
C GLY A 284 2.12 1.80 0.75
N SER A 285 2.71 1.56 1.93
CA SER A 285 4.15 1.75 2.12
C SER A 285 4.91 0.46 2.43
N TYR A 286 4.87 -0.07 3.66
CA TYR A 286 5.59 -1.31 3.96
C TYR A 286 5.02 -2.49 3.18
N GLY A 287 3.69 -2.52 3.00
CA GLY A 287 3.05 -3.52 2.14
C GLY A 287 3.53 -3.39 0.70
N ASN A 288 3.74 -2.17 0.19
CA ASN A 288 4.27 -1.96 -1.15
C ASN A 288 5.76 -2.33 -1.27
N GLU A 289 6.60 -2.06 -0.26
CA GLU A 289 8.00 -2.50 -0.26
C GLU A 289 8.12 -4.02 -0.35
N LEU A 290 7.26 -4.72 0.40
CA LEU A 290 7.15 -6.17 0.33
C LEU A 290 6.65 -6.61 -1.06
N LEU A 291 5.60 -5.95 -1.59
CA LEU A 291 5.04 -6.27 -2.90
C LEU A 291 6.04 -6.08 -4.06
N GLU A 292 6.81 -4.99 -4.05
CA GLU A 292 7.85 -4.71 -5.03
C GLU A 292 8.89 -5.84 -5.06
N GLY A 293 9.39 -6.22 -3.88
CA GLY A 293 10.40 -7.27 -3.76
C GLY A 293 9.85 -8.64 -4.16
N LEU A 294 8.63 -8.99 -3.75
CA LEU A 294 7.98 -10.24 -4.17
C LEU A 294 7.77 -10.28 -5.69
N GLY A 295 7.33 -9.17 -6.30
CA GLY A 295 7.11 -9.09 -7.74
C GLY A 295 8.39 -9.34 -8.53
N LEU A 296 9.50 -8.69 -8.15
CA LEU A 296 10.81 -8.90 -8.75
C LEU A 296 11.27 -10.37 -8.64
N LEU A 297 11.11 -10.97 -7.46
CA LEU A 297 11.54 -12.35 -7.23
C LEU A 297 10.67 -13.34 -8.00
N LEU A 298 9.35 -13.23 -7.90
CA LEU A 298 8.43 -14.15 -8.56
C LEU A 298 8.50 -14.06 -10.09
N GLY A 299 8.69 -12.88 -10.66
CA GLY A 299 8.96 -12.75 -12.10
C GLY A 299 10.25 -13.47 -12.51
N THR A 300 11.31 -13.30 -11.72
CA THR A 300 12.60 -13.97 -11.95
C THR A 300 12.50 -15.48 -11.80
N ILE A 301 11.80 -15.96 -10.77
CA ILE A 301 11.54 -17.37 -10.50
C ILE A 301 10.72 -18.00 -11.64
N ALA A 302 9.70 -17.29 -12.14
CA ALA A 302 8.89 -17.73 -13.27
C ALA A 302 9.68 -17.78 -14.59
N SER A 303 10.75 -16.99 -14.72
CA SER A 303 11.63 -17.02 -15.90
C SER A 303 12.64 -18.19 -15.89
N ALA A 304 12.83 -18.86 -14.75
CA ALA A 304 13.81 -19.95 -14.62
C ALA A 304 13.26 -21.27 -15.19
N PRO A 305 13.87 -21.83 -16.27
CA PRO A 305 13.34 -23.02 -16.93
C PRO A 305 13.45 -24.32 -16.10
N TRP A 306 14.21 -24.30 -15.00
CA TRP A 306 14.32 -25.43 -14.06
C TRP A 306 13.38 -25.33 -12.86
N ASN A 307 12.56 -24.28 -12.77
CA ASN A 307 11.60 -24.13 -11.68
C ASN A 307 10.22 -24.67 -12.08
N GLU A 308 9.78 -25.74 -11.40
CA GLU A 308 8.46 -26.35 -11.62
C GLU A 308 7.38 -25.80 -10.66
N GLN A 309 7.76 -24.99 -9.65
CA GLN A 309 6.86 -24.58 -8.56
C GLN A 309 6.07 -23.29 -8.83
N THR A 310 5.01 -23.38 -9.64
CA THR A 310 4.16 -22.21 -9.95
C THR A 310 2.92 -22.05 -9.05
N GLU A 311 2.45 -23.11 -8.40
CA GLU A 311 1.20 -23.07 -7.61
C GLU A 311 1.36 -22.48 -6.19
N GLN A 312 2.54 -22.63 -5.57
CA GLN A 312 2.77 -22.26 -4.16
C GLN A 312 2.49 -20.78 -3.89
N TYR A 313 2.73 -19.92 -4.88
CA TYR A 313 2.57 -18.47 -4.75
C TYR A 313 1.24 -17.94 -5.29
N SER A 314 0.31 -18.81 -5.70
CA SER A 314 -0.95 -18.39 -6.36
C SER A 314 -1.82 -17.45 -5.51
N ALA A 315 -1.73 -17.53 -4.18
CA ALA A 315 -2.45 -16.65 -3.25
C ALA A 315 -2.10 -15.16 -3.42
N ILE A 316 -0.88 -14.84 -3.90
CA ILE A 316 -0.44 -13.45 -4.07
C ILE A 316 -1.27 -12.72 -5.14
N TYR A 317 -1.76 -13.42 -6.16
CA TYR A 317 -2.47 -12.77 -7.27
C TYR A 317 -3.84 -12.27 -6.82
N SER A 318 -4.56 -13.06 -6.01
CA SER A 318 -5.81 -12.62 -5.41
C SER A 318 -5.57 -11.49 -4.42
N LEU A 319 -4.46 -11.51 -3.68
CA LEU A 319 -4.08 -10.42 -2.79
C LEU A 319 -3.94 -9.07 -3.51
N LEU A 320 -3.41 -9.03 -4.74
CA LEU A 320 -3.32 -7.78 -5.53
C LEU A 320 -4.69 -7.09 -5.68
N LEU A 321 -5.73 -7.90 -5.93
CA LEU A 321 -7.09 -7.41 -6.10
C LEU A 321 -7.79 -7.13 -4.77
N GLU A 322 -7.50 -7.90 -3.74
CA GLU A 322 -8.18 -7.76 -2.45
C GLU A 322 -7.53 -6.73 -1.52
N ALA A 323 -6.20 -6.57 -1.55
CA ALA A 323 -5.45 -5.75 -0.60
C ALA A 323 -4.92 -4.41 -1.16
N TYR A 324 -4.92 -4.22 -2.49
CA TYR A 324 -4.38 -3.01 -3.12
C TYR A 324 -5.40 -2.31 -4.01
N ALA A 325 -6.07 -3.03 -4.91
CA ALA A 325 -7.04 -2.42 -5.83
C ALA A 325 -8.10 -1.53 -5.14
N PRO A 326 -8.67 -1.88 -3.97
CA PRO A 326 -9.66 -1.04 -3.29
C PRO A 326 -9.09 0.28 -2.75
N PHE A 327 -7.78 0.37 -2.55
CA PHE A 327 -7.14 1.60 -2.08
C PHE A 327 -6.56 2.46 -3.22
N LEU A 328 -6.67 2.00 -4.46
CA LEU A 328 -6.20 2.72 -5.65
C LEU A 328 -7.37 3.45 -6.34
N VAL A 329 -7.27 4.78 -6.41
CA VAL A 329 -8.29 5.64 -7.04
C VAL A 329 -7.63 6.65 -7.96
N ASP A 330 -7.67 6.38 -9.26
CA ASP A 330 -7.13 7.26 -10.32
C ASP A 330 -5.65 7.61 -10.07
N GLY A 331 -4.84 6.58 -9.85
CA GLY A 331 -3.39 6.71 -9.62
C GLY A 331 -3.00 7.07 -8.18
N ARG A 332 -3.96 7.37 -7.31
CA ARG A 332 -3.74 7.69 -5.89
C ARG A 332 -3.88 6.44 -5.03
N MET A 333 -2.93 6.21 -4.13
CA MET A 333 -3.12 5.31 -3.00
C MET A 333 -3.78 6.07 -1.85
N MET A 334 -4.81 5.49 -1.21
CA MET A 334 -5.48 6.13 -0.07
C MET A 334 -4.50 6.37 1.09
N ASP A 335 -4.53 7.56 1.71
CA ASP A 335 -3.53 7.96 2.71
C ASP A 335 -3.66 7.19 4.03
N MET A 336 -4.86 6.72 4.35
CA MET A 336 -5.17 5.99 5.59
C MET A 336 -4.48 4.63 5.75
N VAL A 337 -3.77 4.17 4.72
CA VAL A 337 -2.98 2.91 4.71
C VAL A 337 -1.50 3.14 4.40
N ASN A 338 -1.02 4.38 4.57
CA ASN A 338 0.38 4.77 4.36
C ASN A 338 1.13 5.04 5.69
N GLY A 339 0.46 4.86 6.84
CA GLY A 339 1.00 5.14 8.17
C GLY A 339 1.74 6.47 8.25
N ARG A 340 2.95 6.48 8.83
CA ARG A 340 3.74 7.72 8.96
C ARG A 340 4.26 8.30 7.63
N ALA A 341 4.17 7.55 6.52
CA ALA A 341 4.72 8.01 5.25
C ALA A 341 4.00 9.25 4.68
N VAL A 342 2.77 9.51 5.12
CA VAL A 342 2.00 10.73 4.76
C VAL A 342 2.75 12.03 5.05
N SER A 343 3.73 12.02 5.97
CA SER A 343 4.57 13.18 6.28
C SER A 343 5.80 13.34 5.39
N ARG A 344 5.96 12.53 4.34
CA ARG A 344 7.12 12.55 3.43
C ARG A 344 6.78 13.23 2.12
N LEU A 345 7.73 13.92 1.51
CA LEU A 345 7.60 14.42 0.13
C LEU A 345 7.43 13.30 -0.89
N SER A 346 8.02 12.13 -0.63
CA SER A 346 7.87 10.90 -1.42
C SER A 346 6.59 10.14 -1.09
N GLY A 347 5.96 10.39 0.07
CA GLY A 347 4.78 9.70 0.56
C GLY A 347 3.45 10.32 0.15
N GLN A 348 3.46 11.19 -0.86
CA GLN A 348 2.24 11.76 -1.42
C GLN A 348 1.46 10.66 -2.17
N ASN A 349 0.14 10.64 -1.97
CA ASN A 349 -0.80 9.64 -2.49
C ASN A 349 -0.60 9.22 -3.96
N HIS A 350 -0.38 10.14 -4.89
CA HIS A 350 -0.10 9.83 -6.30
C HIS A 350 1.22 9.08 -6.48
N LYS A 351 2.29 9.55 -5.82
CA LYS A 351 3.61 8.90 -5.88
C LYS A 351 3.57 7.49 -5.31
N ILE A 352 2.84 7.31 -4.21
CA ILE A 352 2.64 5.99 -3.60
C ILE A 352 1.77 5.11 -4.49
N GLY A 353 0.68 5.63 -5.06
CA GLY A 353 -0.16 4.87 -5.98
C GLY A 353 0.60 4.44 -7.23
N HIS A 354 1.43 5.30 -7.81
CA HIS A 354 2.34 4.93 -8.90
C HIS A 354 3.37 3.89 -8.49
N ALA A 355 3.91 3.97 -7.26
CA ALA A 355 4.83 2.95 -6.75
C ALA A 355 4.13 1.59 -6.63
N VAL A 356 2.89 1.56 -6.12
CA VAL A 356 2.06 0.34 -6.04
C VAL A 356 1.75 -0.21 -7.43
N LEU A 357 1.32 0.64 -8.37
CA LEU A 357 1.04 0.22 -9.75
C LEU A 357 2.29 -0.36 -10.44
N ASN A 358 3.46 0.25 -10.22
CA ASN A 358 4.74 -0.31 -10.65
C ASN A 358 4.99 -1.69 -10.04
N SER A 359 4.74 -1.89 -8.74
CA SER A 359 4.89 -3.20 -8.11
C SER A 359 3.90 -4.23 -8.67
N MET A 360 2.64 -3.84 -8.93
CA MET A 360 1.61 -4.73 -9.49
C MET A 360 1.96 -5.20 -10.92
N LEU A 361 2.66 -4.37 -11.71
CA LEU A 361 3.07 -4.71 -13.07
C LEU A 361 3.98 -5.96 -13.16
N PHE A 362 4.79 -6.23 -12.12
CA PHE A 362 5.64 -7.43 -12.08
C PHE A 362 4.86 -8.74 -12.13
N PHE A 363 3.59 -8.72 -11.72
CA PHE A 363 2.78 -9.92 -11.60
C PHE A 363 1.96 -10.23 -12.85
N ILE A 364 1.85 -9.32 -13.82
CA ILE A 364 0.93 -9.48 -14.97
C ILE A 364 1.27 -10.72 -15.80
N GLU A 365 2.55 -10.97 -16.05
CA GLU A 365 2.95 -12.05 -16.95
C GLU A 365 2.70 -13.42 -16.35
N SER A 366 3.00 -13.57 -15.06
CA SER A 366 2.84 -14.82 -14.29
C SER A 366 1.42 -15.01 -13.75
N ALA A 367 0.56 -13.98 -13.78
CA ALA A 367 -0.80 -14.07 -13.29
C ALA A 367 -1.65 -15.14 -14.03
N PRO A 368 -2.37 -16.01 -13.29
CA PRO A 368 -3.36 -16.92 -13.86
C PRO A 368 -4.40 -16.18 -14.70
N SER A 369 -4.89 -16.84 -15.77
CA SER A 369 -5.78 -16.22 -16.75
C SER A 369 -7.07 -15.59 -16.18
N ASN A 370 -7.60 -16.16 -15.09
CA ASN A 370 -8.78 -15.65 -14.39
C ASN A 370 -8.52 -14.32 -13.64
N VAL A 371 -7.29 -14.10 -13.14
CA VAL A 371 -6.92 -12.88 -12.41
C VAL A 371 -6.28 -11.83 -13.34
N LYS A 372 -5.50 -12.28 -14.33
CA LYS A 372 -4.70 -11.45 -15.21
C LYS A 372 -5.48 -10.29 -15.85
N LYS A 373 -6.66 -10.57 -16.42
CA LYS A 373 -7.50 -9.52 -17.04
C LYS A 373 -7.99 -8.48 -16.05
N GLN A 374 -8.41 -8.91 -14.86
CA GLN A 374 -8.87 -7.99 -13.81
C GLN A 374 -7.71 -7.11 -13.32
N LEU A 375 -6.54 -7.71 -13.10
CA LEU A 375 -5.33 -7.00 -12.71
C LEU A 375 -4.93 -5.96 -13.77
N GLN A 376 -4.91 -6.36 -15.04
CA GLN A 376 -4.65 -5.47 -16.18
C GLN A 376 -5.66 -4.31 -16.24
N SER A 377 -6.96 -4.58 -16.06
CA SER A 377 -7.98 -3.53 -16.02
C SER A 377 -7.77 -2.56 -14.86
N VAL A 378 -7.47 -3.04 -13.65
CA VAL A 378 -7.18 -2.17 -12.47
C VAL A 378 -5.99 -1.26 -12.75
N ILE A 379 -4.88 -1.82 -13.24
CA ILE A 379 -3.65 -1.06 -13.52
C ILE A 379 -3.91 -0.03 -14.61
N LYS A 380 -4.48 -0.45 -15.75
CA LYS A 380 -4.80 0.44 -16.87
C LYS A 380 -5.69 1.60 -16.43
N THR A 381 -6.75 1.29 -15.67
CA THR A 381 -7.69 2.33 -15.23
C THR A 381 -7.02 3.39 -14.36
N ASN A 382 -6.16 2.96 -13.44
CA ASN A 382 -5.50 3.90 -12.53
C ASN A 382 -4.42 4.74 -13.22
N ILE A 383 -3.68 4.17 -14.17
CA ILE A 383 -2.70 4.91 -14.96
C ILE A 383 -3.40 5.93 -15.86
N GLU A 384 -4.42 5.51 -16.61
CA GLU A 384 -5.06 6.38 -17.61
C GLU A 384 -5.96 7.46 -17.00
N ASN A 385 -6.53 7.24 -15.80
CA ASN A 385 -7.34 8.26 -15.13
C ASN A 385 -6.54 9.27 -14.32
N ASP A 386 -5.24 9.03 -14.06
CA ASP A 386 -4.41 9.99 -13.34
C ASP A 386 -3.94 11.12 -14.26
N THR A 387 -4.80 12.11 -14.45
CA THR A 387 -4.46 13.31 -15.23
C THR A 387 -3.71 14.36 -14.40
N PHE A 388 -3.29 14.05 -13.17
CA PHE A 388 -2.59 14.97 -12.27
C PHE A 388 -1.09 14.70 -12.23
N LEU A 389 -0.68 13.44 -12.07
CA LEU A 389 0.72 13.03 -12.10
C LEU A 389 0.92 12.01 -13.22
N ASP A 390 1.82 12.30 -14.15
CA ASP A 390 2.16 11.38 -15.24
C ASP A 390 2.97 10.17 -14.70
N PHE A 391 2.38 8.98 -14.78
CA PHE A 391 2.99 7.71 -14.40
C PHE A 391 4.30 7.41 -15.15
N TYR A 392 4.43 7.90 -16.39
CA TYR A 392 5.55 7.59 -17.26
C TYR A 392 6.74 8.56 -17.10
N ALA A 393 6.57 9.66 -16.36
CA ALA A 393 7.57 10.74 -16.32
C ALA A 393 8.87 10.39 -15.59
N ASN A 394 8.86 9.42 -14.66
CA ASN A 394 10.03 9.05 -13.84
C ASN A 394 10.15 7.53 -13.71
N PRO A 395 10.54 6.82 -14.79
CA PRO A 395 10.57 5.37 -14.81
C PRO A 395 11.68 4.84 -13.89
N ARG A 396 11.29 4.08 -12.85
CA ARG A 396 12.24 3.35 -11.99
C ARG A 396 12.57 1.97 -12.55
N PHE A 397 11.57 1.28 -13.08
CA PHE A 397 11.70 -0.04 -13.68
C PHE A 397 11.37 0.07 -15.18
N PHE A 398 12.38 -0.04 -16.03
CA PHE A 398 12.26 0.18 -17.47
C PHE A 398 11.29 -0.84 -18.08
N ARG A 399 11.40 -2.12 -17.71
CA ARG A 399 10.50 -3.17 -18.19
C ARG A 399 9.03 -2.93 -17.81
N ASN A 400 8.75 -2.55 -16.56
CA ASN A 400 7.37 -2.29 -16.14
C ASN A 400 6.75 -1.11 -16.89
N GLN A 401 7.57 -0.13 -17.27
CA GLN A 401 7.14 1.02 -18.08
C GLN A 401 6.80 0.59 -19.52
N GLN A 402 7.58 -0.32 -20.11
CA GLN A 402 7.24 -0.93 -21.39
C GLN A 402 5.94 -1.76 -21.30
N LEU A 403 5.77 -2.54 -20.23
CA LEU A 403 4.55 -3.31 -19.98
C LEU A 403 3.33 -2.40 -19.77
N ALA A 404 3.50 -1.28 -19.06
CA ALA A 404 2.45 -0.29 -18.86
C ALA A 404 2.01 0.34 -20.19
N ARG A 405 2.96 0.71 -21.06
CA ARG A 405 2.67 1.22 -22.41
C ARG A 405 1.92 0.20 -23.25
N GLN A 406 2.41 -1.05 -23.28
CA GLN A 406 1.75 -2.13 -23.99
C GLN A 406 0.31 -2.33 -23.49
N LEU A 407 0.09 -2.28 -22.18
CA LEU A 407 -1.22 -2.40 -21.56
C LEU A 407 -2.15 -1.22 -21.91
N ALA A 408 -1.62 0.01 -21.93
CA ALA A 408 -2.35 1.20 -22.35
C ALA A 408 -2.85 1.05 -23.81
N ASP A 409 -2.00 0.57 -24.71
CA ASP A 409 -2.32 0.36 -26.12
C ASP A 409 -3.20 -0.89 -26.38
N ASP A 410 -3.29 -1.83 -25.44
CA ASP A 410 -4.08 -3.05 -25.59
C ASP A 410 -5.60 -2.78 -25.52
N THR A 411 -6.22 -2.71 -26.70
CA THR A 411 -7.68 -2.51 -26.86
C THR A 411 -8.53 -3.69 -26.38
N THR A 412 -7.93 -4.85 -26.09
CA THR A 412 -8.66 -6.03 -25.56
C THR A 412 -8.85 -5.97 -24.04
N VAL A 413 -8.13 -5.08 -23.36
CA VAL A 413 -8.27 -4.79 -21.93
C VAL A 413 -9.10 -3.52 -21.76
N ASN A 414 -10.31 -3.68 -21.22
CA ASN A 414 -11.19 -2.56 -20.90
C ASN A 414 -10.77 -1.91 -19.58
N MET A 415 -10.89 -0.58 -19.51
CA MET A 415 -10.87 0.14 -18.24
C MET A 415 -12.11 -0.19 -17.40
N LEU A 416 -11.96 -0.12 -16.09
CA LEU A 416 -13.04 -0.22 -15.12
C LEU A 416 -13.86 1.07 -15.17
N THR A 417 -15.01 1.01 -15.83
CA THR A 417 -15.97 2.12 -15.90
C THR A 417 -16.95 2.12 -14.73
N ASP A 418 -17.02 1.01 -13.99
CA ASP A 418 -17.82 0.85 -12.79
C ASP A 418 -16.95 0.28 -11.69
N ARG A 419 -16.87 1.01 -10.57
CA ARG A 419 -16.10 0.64 -9.38
C ARG A 419 -16.99 0.32 -8.19
N ARG A 420 -18.32 0.28 -8.37
CA ARG A 420 -19.27 0.13 -7.26
C ARG A 420 -18.94 -1.07 -6.39
N GLN A 421 -18.54 -0.77 -5.16
CA GLN A 421 -18.15 -1.76 -4.17
C GLN A 421 -18.25 -1.13 -2.78
N HIS A 422 -18.63 -1.92 -1.80
CA HIS A 422 -18.37 -1.61 -0.40
C HIS A 422 -17.48 -2.71 0.16
N LYS A 423 -16.32 -2.34 0.72
CA LYS A 423 -15.37 -3.28 1.30
C LYS A 423 -14.95 -2.85 2.68
N GLN A 424 -14.96 -3.81 3.58
CA GLN A 424 -14.47 -3.66 4.94
C GLN A 424 -13.17 -4.43 5.10
N PHE A 425 -12.31 -3.90 5.97
CA PHE A 425 -11.05 -4.51 6.37
C PHE A 425 -11.02 -4.61 7.91
N PRO A 426 -11.83 -5.52 8.51
CA PRO A 426 -11.98 -5.62 9.97
C PRO A 426 -10.69 -5.92 10.73
N ALA A 427 -9.67 -6.50 10.08
CA ALA A 427 -8.39 -6.73 10.73
C ALA A 427 -7.62 -5.43 11.00
N MET A 428 -7.85 -4.38 10.22
CA MET A 428 -7.11 -3.11 10.32
C MET A 428 -8.00 -1.86 10.46
N ASP A 429 -9.27 -2.04 10.85
CA ASP A 429 -10.24 -0.98 11.12
C ASP A 429 -10.31 0.08 9.98
N ARG A 430 -10.37 -0.40 8.74
CA ARG A 430 -10.53 0.42 7.53
C ARG A 430 -11.76 0.01 6.75
N ILE A 431 -12.40 0.98 6.11
CA ILE A 431 -13.55 0.77 5.24
C ILE A 431 -13.38 1.60 3.98
N VAL A 432 -13.76 1.03 2.84
CA VAL A 432 -13.78 1.69 1.54
C VAL A 432 -15.15 1.49 0.89
N HIS A 433 -15.69 2.57 0.33
CA HIS A 433 -16.94 2.60 -0.38
C HIS A 433 -16.78 3.33 -1.70
N HIS A 434 -16.80 2.57 -2.79
CA HIS A 434 -16.63 3.07 -4.14
C HIS A 434 -17.98 3.28 -4.82
N ARG A 435 -18.06 4.37 -5.57
CA ARG A 435 -19.07 4.69 -6.58
C ARG A 435 -18.38 4.98 -7.90
N PRO A 436 -19.13 5.08 -9.02
CA PRO A 436 -18.52 5.23 -10.34
C PRO A 436 -17.56 6.43 -10.44
N ASP A 437 -17.86 7.51 -9.72
CA ASP A 437 -17.16 8.79 -9.83
C ASP A 437 -16.62 9.32 -8.49
N TRP A 438 -16.83 8.63 -7.38
CA TRP A 438 -16.26 9.01 -6.09
C TRP A 438 -15.99 7.79 -5.22
N SER A 439 -15.13 7.95 -4.22
CA SER A 439 -14.78 6.92 -3.25
C SER A 439 -14.69 7.55 -1.87
N PHE A 440 -15.38 6.94 -0.92
CA PHE A 440 -15.41 7.34 0.47
C PHE A 440 -14.68 6.28 1.31
N ALA A 441 -13.87 6.71 2.25
CA ALA A 441 -13.12 5.78 3.09
C ALA A 441 -13.07 6.26 4.54
N ILE A 442 -12.95 5.32 5.49
CA ILE A 442 -12.96 5.61 6.92
C ILE A 442 -11.73 5.00 7.57
N ALA A 443 -11.02 5.82 8.36
CA ALA A 443 -9.93 5.39 9.22
C ALA A 443 -10.38 5.41 10.69
N MET A 444 -10.41 4.23 11.30
CA MET A 444 -10.73 4.03 12.72
C MET A 444 -9.55 3.35 13.43
N HIS A 445 -9.62 3.25 14.75
CA HIS A 445 -8.69 2.47 15.56
C HIS A 445 -9.45 1.69 16.63
N SER A 446 -8.77 0.85 17.41
CA SER A 446 -9.42 0.05 18.44
C SER A 446 -8.41 -0.53 19.42
N ASN A 447 -8.85 -1.46 20.26
CA ASN A 447 -7.98 -2.32 21.04
C ASN A 447 -7.11 -3.28 20.19
N ARG A 448 -7.29 -3.29 18.86
CA ARG A 448 -6.54 -4.14 17.90
C ARG A 448 -5.62 -3.33 16.98
N VAL A 449 -6.00 -2.09 16.66
CA VAL A 449 -5.34 -1.25 15.66
C VAL A 449 -4.92 0.06 16.31
N GLY A 450 -3.67 0.48 16.08
CA GLY A 450 -3.15 1.72 16.66
C GLY A 450 -3.76 2.98 16.05
N ASN A 451 -3.85 4.06 16.83
CA ASN A 451 -4.45 5.32 16.36
C ASN A 451 -3.58 6.04 15.31
N TYR A 452 -2.26 6.09 15.51
CA TYR A 452 -1.30 6.56 14.52
C TYR A 452 0.13 6.13 14.87
N GLU A 453 1.05 6.26 13.91
CA GLU A 453 2.48 6.05 14.14
C GLU A 453 3.28 7.34 13.95
N CYS A 454 4.18 7.61 14.90
CA CYS A 454 5.13 8.70 14.98
C CYS A 454 6.45 8.14 15.52
N ILE A 455 7.40 7.90 14.63
CA ILE A 455 8.74 7.41 14.94
C ILE A 455 9.73 8.09 13.99
N ASN A 456 11.01 8.11 14.35
CA ASN A 456 12.09 8.66 13.52
C ASN A 456 11.88 10.13 13.07
N GLY A 457 11.12 10.91 13.84
CA GLY A 457 10.79 12.30 13.50
C GLY A 457 9.76 12.44 12.38
N GLU A 458 9.01 11.39 12.06
CA GLU A 458 7.99 11.36 11.02
C GLU A 458 6.57 11.34 11.61
N ASN A 459 5.61 11.92 10.90
CA ASN A 459 4.20 12.05 11.28
C ASN A 459 3.98 12.67 12.66
N LEU A 460 4.71 13.75 12.95
CA LEU A 460 4.75 14.45 14.24
C LEU A 460 3.36 14.88 14.75
N LYS A 461 2.42 15.12 13.83
CA LYS A 461 1.06 15.63 14.11
C LYS A 461 -0.06 14.69 13.64
N GLY A 462 0.22 13.38 13.54
CA GLY A 462 -0.76 12.38 13.12
C GLY A 462 -1.88 12.07 14.14
N TRP A 463 -2.03 12.86 15.20
CA TRP A 463 -2.80 12.58 16.42
C TRP A 463 -4.19 12.01 16.20
N TYR A 464 -4.92 12.58 15.24
CA TYR A 464 -6.33 12.28 14.99
C TYR A 464 -6.55 11.50 13.69
N SER A 465 -5.49 10.96 13.07
CA SER A 465 -5.53 10.35 11.72
C SER A 465 -6.37 9.06 11.63
N ALA A 466 -6.81 8.51 12.76
CA ALA A 466 -7.72 7.37 12.82
C ALA A 466 -8.86 7.56 13.84
N ASP A 467 -9.21 8.80 14.20
CA ASP A 467 -10.30 9.10 15.14
C ASP A 467 -11.66 9.17 14.42
N GLY A 468 -11.88 8.24 13.48
CA GLY A 468 -13.03 8.25 12.58
C GLY A 468 -12.87 9.24 11.43
N VAL A 469 -11.64 9.40 10.90
CA VAL A 469 -11.37 10.28 9.76
C VAL A 469 -12.07 9.74 8.52
N THR A 470 -12.76 10.61 7.81
CA THR A 470 -13.42 10.30 6.55
C THR A 470 -12.68 10.92 5.38
N TYR A 471 -12.32 10.10 4.40
CA TYR A 471 -11.65 10.54 3.18
C TYR A 471 -12.62 10.51 2.01
N LEU A 472 -12.60 11.57 1.19
CA LEU A 472 -13.40 11.66 -0.03
C LEU A 472 -12.51 11.89 -1.25
N TYR A 473 -12.31 10.82 -2.02
CA TYR A 473 -11.64 10.84 -3.31
C TYR A 473 -12.68 11.02 -4.43
N ASN A 474 -12.53 12.06 -5.23
CA ASN A 474 -13.35 12.34 -6.41
C ASN A 474 -12.46 12.93 -7.52
N GLN A 475 -13.04 13.63 -8.49
CA GLN A 475 -12.31 14.26 -9.61
C GLN A 475 -11.36 15.38 -9.16
N GLN A 476 -11.37 15.78 -7.88
CA GLN A 476 -10.32 16.62 -7.33
C GLN A 476 -9.08 15.76 -7.10
N LEU A 477 -8.30 15.54 -8.15
CA LEU A 477 -7.10 14.70 -8.07
C LEU A 477 -6.10 15.26 -7.05
N ASP A 478 -5.98 16.58 -6.98
CA ASP A 478 -4.99 17.23 -6.13
C ASP A 478 -5.35 17.27 -4.64
N HIS A 479 -6.56 16.91 -4.19
CA HIS A 479 -7.06 17.21 -2.84
C HIS A 479 -6.09 16.80 -1.70
N TYR A 480 -5.57 15.57 -1.75
CA TYR A 480 -4.63 15.04 -0.75
C TYR A 480 -3.15 15.23 -1.11
N THR A 481 -2.85 15.87 -2.26
CA THR A 481 -1.48 16.24 -2.64
C THR A 481 -1.01 17.45 -1.83
N ASN A 482 0.16 17.34 -1.18
CA ASN A 482 0.68 18.33 -0.23
C ASN A 482 -0.31 18.75 0.87
N TYR A 483 -1.28 17.88 1.21
CA TYR A 483 -2.34 18.18 2.18
C TYR A 483 -1.84 18.20 3.62
N TRP A 484 -1.14 17.14 4.03
CA TRP A 484 -0.68 16.92 5.41
C TRP A 484 0.16 18.04 6.04
N PRO A 485 1.09 18.73 5.34
CA PRO A 485 1.87 19.79 5.98
C PRO A 485 1.08 21.08 6.23
N VAL A 486 -0.13 21.23 5.68
CA VAL A 486 -0.87 22.51 5.65
C VAL A 486 -2.35 22.41 6.07
N VAL A 487 -2.94 21.22 6.06
CA VAL A 487 -4.23 20.96 6.73
C VAL A 487 -4.10 21.28 8.22
N ASP A 488 -5.19 21.73 8.83
CA ASP A 488 -5.26 21.81 10.27
C ASP A 488 -5.42 20.41 10.88
N PRO A 489 -4.40 19.87 11.58
CA PRO A 489 -4.44 18.49 12.06
C PRO A 489 -5.48 18.28 13.18
N TYR A 490 -5.96 19.34 13.84
CA TYR A 490 -6.98 19.24 14.90
C TYR A 490 -8.40 18.99 14.36
N HIS A 491 -8.60 19.26 13.07
CA HIS A 491 -9.91 19.33 12.44
C HIS A 491 -9.97 18.48 11.18
N LEU A 492 -9.43 17.26 11.22
CA LEU A 492 -9.55 16.31 10.11
C LEU A 492 -11.02 15.93 9.89
N ALA A 493 -11.46 15.87 8.63
CA ALA A 493 -12.86 15.56 8.30
C ALA A 493 -13.33 14.24 8.92
N GLY A 494 -14.53 14.22 9.49
CA GLY A 494 -15.19 13.07 10.11
C GLY A 494 -14.92 12.89 11.62
N THR A 495 -13.83 13.46 12.14
CA THR A 495 -13.43 13.25 13.55
C THR A 495 -14.34 13.99 14.52
N THR A 496 -14.36 13.52 15.77
CA THR A 496 -14.87 14.27 16.91
C THR A 496 -13.70 14.56 17.84
N THR A 497 -13.36 15.82 18.07
CA THR A 497 -12.13 16.24 18.74
C THR A 497 -12.40 17.30 19.82
N ILE A 498 -11.44 17.49 20.72
CA ILE A 498 -11.38 18.64 21.62
C ILE A 498 -10.26 19.55 21.13
N ASP A 499 -10.54 20.84 20.98
CA ASP A 499 -9.54 21.84 20.62
C ASP A 499 -8.60 22.10 21.80
N SER A 500 -7.55 21.30 21.88
CA SER A 500 -6.53 21.35 22.93
C SER A 500 -5.15 21.23 22.29
N SER A 501 -4.19 22.02 22.78
CA SER A 501 -2.82 22.01 22.24
C SER A 501 -2.17 20.62 22.42
N ARG A 502 -1.51 20.13 21.38
CA ARG A 502 -0.86 18.81 21.34
C ARG A 502 0.62 18.95 21.07
N GLU A 503 1.41 18.20 21.85
CA GLU A 503 2.85 18.06 21.59
C GLU A 503 3.08 17.07 20.45
N ASN A 504 4.19 17.24 19.73
CA ASN A 504 4.60 16.30 18.68
C ASN A 504 4.68 14.87 19.23
N CYS A 505 4.16 13.89 18.47
CA CYS A 505 4.07 12.49 18.87
C CYS A 505 3.28 12.19 20.17
N SER A 506 2.55 13.14 20.75
CA SER A 506 1.75 12.90 21.97
C SER A 506 0.48 12.06 21.73
N GLY A 507 0.05 11.30 22.74
CA GLY A 507 -1.17 10.48 22.70
C GLY A 507 -1.20 9.40 21.62
N GLN A 508 -0.02 8.86 21.30
CA GLN A 508 0.11 7.68 20.48
C GLN A 508 -0.30 6.42 21.27
N LEU A 509 -1.31 5.71 20.76
CA LEU A 509 -1.84 4.46 21.32
C LEU A 509 -1.58 3.32 20.33
N ARG A 510 -0.38 2.73 20.41
CA ARG A 510 0.08 1.63 19.55
C ARG A 510 1.11 0.73 20.23
N GLY A 511 1.24 -0.48 19.71
CA GLY A 511 2.02 -1.56 20.28
C GLY A 511 1.24 -2.34 21.32
N ASP A 512 1.77 -3.51 21.68
CA ASP A 512 1.08 -4.43 22.60
C ASP A 512 0.86 -3.80 23.98
N GLY A 513 -0.37 -3.89 24.47
CA GLY A 513 -0.79 -3.33 25.76
C GLY A 513 -0.89 -1.80 25.80
N LYS A 514 -0.82 -1.11 24.65
CA LYS A 514 -0.85 0.37 24.58
C LYS A 514 -1.91 0.94 23.63
N ARG A 515 -2.66 0.08 22.93
CA ARG A 515 -3.79 0.47 22.11
C ARG A 515 -4.94 0.96 22.99
N GLN A 516 -5.94 1.60 22.38
CA GLN A 516 -7.11 2.07 23.12
C GLN A 516 -7.99 0.88 23.51
N ASP A 517 -7.87 0.41 24.76
CA ASP A 517 -8.46 -0.85 25.25
C ASP A 517 -9.98 -0.78 25.42
N GLN A 518 -10.53 0.43 25.60
CA GLN A 518 -11.96 0.68 25.73
C GLN A 518 -12.71 0.53 24.39
N ILE A 519 -12.03 0.73 23.26
CA ILE A 519 -12.65 0.60 21.94
C ILE A 519 -12.61 -0.86 21.50
N GLN A 520 -13.59 -1.63 21.95
CA GLN A 520 -13.78 -3.00 21.48
C GLN A 520 -14.57 -3.05 20.16
N TRP A 521 -15.53 -2.13 20.00
CA TRP A 521 -16.46 -2.10 18.87
C TRP A 521 -15.96 -1.10 17.81
N SER A 522 -15.39 -1.63 16.73
CA SER A 522 -14.97 -0.88 15.54
C SER A 522 -15.08 -1.79 14.32
N GLY A 523 -15.79 -1.36 13.28
CA GLY A 523 -16.08 -2.19 12.11
C GLY A 523 -17.50 -1.95 11.57
N GLY A 524 -18.10 -2.96 10.94
CA GLY A 524 -19.41 -2.80 10.33
C GLY A 524 -19.88 -4.02 9.54
N THR A 525 -20.90 -3.87 8.69
CA THR A 525 -21.40 -4.93 7.81
C THR A 525 -21.61 -4.45 6.38
N SER A 526 -21.52 -5.36 5.41
CA SER A 526 -21.69 -5.08 3.99
C SER A 526 -22.72 -6.00 3.32
N LEU A 527 -23.55 -5.44 2.45
CA LEU A 527 -24.53 -6.16 1.65
C LEU A 527 -24.45 -5.67 0.19
N ASP A 528 -24.07 -6.57 -0.71
CA ASP A 528 -23.72 -6.25 -2.10
C ASP A 528 -22.71 -5.09 -2.19
N GLN A 529 -23.10 -3.97 -2.82
CA GLN A 529 -22.30 -2.75 -3.01
C GLN A 529 -22.52 -1.69 -1.93
N TYR A 530 -23.23 -2.03 -0.85
CA TYR A 530 -23.61 -1.13 0.24
C TYR A 530 -23.02 -1.61 1.56
N GLY A 531 -22.90 -0.71 2.52
CA GLY A 531 -22.48 -1.11 3.85
C GLY A 531 -22.69 -0.03 4.88
N ILE A 532 -22.45 -0.41 6.13
CA ILE A 532 -22.53 0.46 7.29
C ILE A 532 -21.28 0.26 8.13
N ALA A 533 -20.87 1.31 8.83
CA ALA A 533 -19.74 1.34 9.74
C ALA A 533 -20.18 1.89 11.08
N GLY A 534 -19.52 1.46 12.15
CA GLY A 534 -19.60 2.12 13.43
C GLY A 534 -18.25 2.13 14.15
N PHE A 535 -18.13 3.07 15.07
CA PHE A 535 -16.96 3.30 15.87
C PHE A 535 -17.40 3.76 17.27
N ASP A 536 -17.21 2.90 18.27
CA ASP A 536 -17.43 3.23 19.67
C ASP A 536 -16.22 3.98 20.22
N PHE A 537 -16.11 5.25 19.83
CA PHE A 537 -14.89 6.04 19.96
C PHE A 537 -14.67 6.53 21.39
N THR A 538 -13.42 6.41 21.84
CA THR A 538 -12.85 7.13 22.98
C THR A 538 -11.51 7.72 22.56
N ASN A 539 -11.26 8.99 22.87
CA ASN A 539 -10.01 9.66 22.49
C ASN A 539 -8.81 9.16 23.30
N TRP A 540 -7.62 9.66 22.97
CA TRP A 540 -6.34 9.15 23.49
C TRP A 540 -6.14 9.29 25.02
N ASP A 541 -6.86 10.19 25.68
CA ASP A 541 -6.76 10.48 27.13
C ASP A 541 -8.09 10.27 27.88
N ASP A 542 -9.03 9.57 27.25
CA ASP A 542 -10.33 9.18 27.82
C ASP A 542 -11.23 10.35 28.28
N THR A 543 -10.99 11.55 27.76
CA THR A 543 -11.76 12.76 28.09
C THR A 543 -12.96 13.02 27.17
N LEU A 544 -13.03 12.29 26.05
CA LEU A 544 -14.09 12.38 25.05
C LEU A 544 -14.41 10.98 24.53
N SER A 545 -15.70 10.64 24.55
CA SER A 545 -16.24 9.48 23.87
C SER A 545 -17.43 9.87 22.98
N ALA A 546 -17.69 9.07 21.96
CA ALA A 546 -18.86 9.20 21.08
C ALA A 546 -19.16 7.87 20.40
N LYS A 547 -20.45 7.54 20.24
CA LYS A 547 -20.85 6.53 19.26
C LYS A 547 -20.89 7.20 17.89
N LYS A 548 -20.17 6.67 16.90
CA LYS A 548 -20.13 7.22 15.52
C LYS A 548 -20.58 6.15 14.56
N SER A 549 -21.40 6.47 13.56
CA SER A 549 -21.78 5.54 12.50
C SER A 549 -21.90 6.21 11.14
N TRP A 550 -21.61 5.44 10.10
CA TRP A 550 -21.75 5.85 8.71
C TRP A 550 -22.57 4.81 7.95
N PHE A 551 -23.56 5.25 7.18
CA PHE A 551 -24.41 4.41 6.34
C PHE A 551 -24.16 4.79 4.89
N MET A 552 -23.53 3.92 4.12
CA MET A 552 -22.97 4.23 2.82
C MET A 552 -23.83 3.59 1.72
N PHE A 553 -24.66 4.43 1.08
CA PHE A 553 -25.64 4.04 0.07
C PHE A 553 -25.15 4.35 -1.35
N ASP A 554 -26.04 4.45 -2.34
CA ASP A 554 -25.70 4.69 -3.74
C ASP A 554 -25.19 6.12 -4.00
N GLU A 555 -25.94 7.14 -3.63
CA GLU A 555 -25.62 8.55 -3.90
C GLU A 555 -25.06 9.29 -2.66
N GLN A 556 -25.31 8.76 -1.46
CA GLN A 556 -25.15 9.47 -0.21
C GLN A 556 -24.55 8.63 0.91
N ILE A 557 -23.92 9.32 1.86
CA ILE A 557 -23.43 8.77 3.11
C ILE A 557 -24.15 9.46 4.26
N VAL A 558 -24.84 8.71 5.11
CA VAL A 558 -25.46 9.24 6.34
C VAL A 558 -24.48 9.06 7.49
N ALA A 559 -24.17 10.13 8.22
CA ALA A 559 -23.33 10.07 9.41
C ALA A 559 -24.16 10.41 10.65
N LEU A 560 -24.15 9.50 11.62
CA LEU A 560 -24.81 9.66 12.91
C LEU A 560 -23.79 9.65 14.03
N GLY A 561 -24.01 10.51 15.02
CA GLY A 561 -23.29 10.50 16.28
C GLY A 561 -24.21 10.69 17.47
N SER A 562 -23.89 10.00 18.56
CA SER A 562 -24.57 10.14 19.84
C SER A 562 -23.63 9.93 21.01
N ASN A 563 -24.09 10.30 22.21
CA ASN A 563 -23.32 10.21 23.45
C ASN A 563 -21.97 10.93 23.34
N VAL A 564 -21.95 12.15 22.78
CA VAL A 564 -20.75 12.98 22.76
C VAL A 564 -20.54 13.54 24.18
N THR A 565 -19.56 13.01 24.92
CA THR A 565 -19.49 13.19 26.37
C THR A 565 -18.77 14.45 26.86
N ASN A 566 -18.23 15.28 25.95
CA ASN A 566 -17.49 16.48 26.31
C ASN A 566 -18.10 17.73 25.66
N PRO A 567 -18.49 18.76 26.44
CA PRO A 567 -19.09 19.99 25.89
C PRO A 567 -18.08 20.89 25.14
N ALA A 568 -16.78 20.61 25.23
CA ALA A 568 -15.77 21.26 24.38
C ALA A 568 -15.54 20.49 23.07
N ALA A 569 -16.29 19.42 22.82
CA ALA A 569 -16.13 18.62 21.62
C ALA A 569 -16.64 19.36 20.38
N LEU A 570 -15.95 19.10 19.27
CA LEU A 570 -16.31 19.51 17.93
C LEU A 570 -16.40 18.27 17.06
N THR A 571 -17.42 18.18 16.20
CA THR A 571 -17.42 17.20 15.11
C THR A 571 -17.09 17.90 13.81
N ASN A 572 -16.00 17.51 13.18
CA ASN A 572 -15.48 18.13 11.97
C ASN A 572 -16.21 17.54 10.76
N LEU A 573 -17.14 18.30 10.17
CA LEU A 573 -17.85 17.87 8.96
C LEU A 573 -16.89 17.74 7.78
N GLU A 574 -16.01 18.73 7.62
CA GLU A 574 -15.14 18.85 6.46
C GLU A 574 -13.93 19.73 6.77
N ASN A 575 -12.81 19.43 6.10
CA ASN A 575 -11.61 20.27 6.00
C ASN A 575 -11.03 20.14 4.59
N ARG A 576 -11.80 20.64 3.62
CA ARG A 576 -11.54 20.42 2.19
C ARG A 576 -10.48 21.38 1.70
N LYS A 577 -9.39 20.87 1.12
CA LYS A 577 -8.46 21.69 0.32
C LYS A 577 -9.21 22.24 -0.89
N ILE A 578 -9.18 23.54 -1.08
CA ILE A 578 -9.86 24.26 -2.15
C ILE A 578 -8.92 25.27 -2.80
N ILE A 579 -9.30 25.76 -3.98
CA ILE A 579 -8.72 26.96 -4.57
C ILE A 579 -9.40 28.21 -4.02
N ALA A 580 -8.73 29.37 -4.07
CA ALA A 580 -9.25 30.61 -3.49
C ALA A 580 -10.61 31.04 -4.10
N SER A 581 -10.87 30.72 -5.37
CA SER A 581 -12.11 31.06 -6.07
C SER A 581 -13.27 30.10 -5.80
N ALA A 582 -13.02 28.94 -5.17
CA ALA A 582 -14.04 27.92 -4.91
C ALA A 582 -15.26 28.51 -4.19
N GLN A 583 -16.46 28.11 -4.62
CA GLN A 583 -17.71 28.56 -4.02
C GLN A 583 -18.04 27.70 -2.81
N VAL A 584 -18.16 28.35 -1.65
CA VAL A 584 -18.59 27.70 -0.40
C VAL A 584 -19.84 28.43 0.07
N LYS A 585 -20.93 27.72 0.33
CA LYS A 585 -22.18 28.30 0.79
C LYS A 585 -22.69 27.57 2.03
N ALA A 586 -22.94 28.33 3.10
CA ALA A 586 -23.64 27.86 4.30
C ALA A 586 -25.07 28.43 4.27
N ASN A 587 -26.07 27.55 4.29
CA ASN A 587 -27.50 27.90 4.16
C ASN A 587 -27.78 28.79 2.93
N GLY A 588 -27.07 28.55 1.83
CA GLY A 588 -27.15 29.33 0.58
C GLY A 588 -26.40 30.67 0.60
N ILE A 589 -25.82 31.07 1.73
CA ILE A 589 -25.03 32.30 1.89
C ILE A 589 -23.55 31.99 1.60
N SER A 590 -22.92 32.77 0.71
CA SER A 590 -21.50 32.61 0.39
C SER A 590 -20.61 32.86 1.60
N VAL A 591 -19.66 31.95 1.85
CA VAL A 591 -18.59 32.11 2.83
C VAL A 591 -17.39 32.72 2.13
N GLU A 592 -17.17 34.01 2.35
CA GLU A 592 -16.06 34.77 1.75
C GLU A 592 -14.71 34.43 2.40
N PRO A 593 -13.57 34.63 1.69
CA PRO A 593 -12.25 34.44 2.26
C PRO A 593 -12.05 35.27 3.54
N ALA A 594 -11.47 34.64 4.58
CA ALA A 594 -11.26 35.24 5.90
C ALA A 594 -12.54 35.66 6.66
N ALA A 595 -13.73 35.27 6.16
CA ALA A 595 -14.98 35.33 6.90
C ALA A 595 -15.34 33.95 7.46
N SER A 596 -16.25 33.95 8.44
CA SER A 596 -16.88 32.75 8.98
C SER A 596 -18.41 32.87 8.87
N PHE A 597 -19.05 31.74 8.61
CA PHE A 597 -20.44 31.53 9.00
C PHE A 597 -20.46 30.99 10.44
N GLU A 598 -21.32 31.54 11.28
CA GLU A 598 -21.58 31.07 12.64
C GLU A 598 -23.09 31.03 12.87
N GLY A 599 -23.60 29.89 13.34
CA GLY A 599 -25.02 29.71 13.62
C GLY A 599 -25.49 28.32 13.24
N ASP A 600 -26.81 28.12 13.26
CA ASP A 600 -27.40 26.82 12.95
C ASP A 600 -27.27 26.53 11.45
N LEU A 601 -26.46 25.53 11.14
CA LEU A 601 -26.25 25.04 9.79
C LEU A 601 -27.37 24.05 9.45
N GLU A 602 -27.92 24.18 8.25
CA GLU A 602 -28.84 23.22 7.66
C GLU A 602 -28.22 22.57 6.42
N ARG A 603 -27.42 23.35 5.68
CA ARG A 603 -26.79 22.91 4.45
C ARG A 603 -25.46 23.59 4.22
N LEU A 604 -24.46 22.81 3.82
CA LEU A 604 -23.18 23.29 3.31
C LEU A 604 -22.99 22.78 1.88
N ASP A 605 -22.73 23.68 0.93
CA ASP A 605 -22.35 23.35 -0.44
C ASP A 605 -20.93 23.84 -0.73
N ILE A 606 -20.09 22.97 -1.29
CA ILE A 606 -18.71 23.26 -1.69
C ILE A 606 -18.58 22.92 -3.17
N THR A 607 -18.14 23.88 -3.98
CA THR A 607 -17.86 23.68 -5.41
C THR A 607 -16.47 24.21 -5.71
N VAL A 608 -15.61 23.35 -6.26
CA VAL A 608 -14.25 23.71 -6.67
C VAL A 608 -14.30 24.10 -8.15
N ASP A 609 -13.96 25.35 -8.49
CA ASP A 609 -14.08 25.80 -9.88
C ASP A 609 -13.20 24.96 -10.83
N GLY A 610 -13.73 24.71 -12.03
CA GLY A 610 -13.05 23.89 -13.03
C GLY A 610 -13.12 22.39 -12.78
N GLN A 611 -13.79 21.95 -11.71
CA GLN A 611 -13.99 20.54 -11.37
C GLN A 611 -15.47 20.21 -11.26
N ASN A 612 -15.90 19.08 -11.83
CA ASN A 612 -17.29 18.62 -11.75
C ASN A 612 -17.48 17.67 -10.55
N ASN A 613 -17.29 18.20 -9.35
CA ASN A 613 -17.26 17.42 -8.12
C ASN A 613 -17.86 18.18 -6.91
N PRO A 614 -19.08 18.72 -7.04
CA PRO A 614 -19.74 19.41 -5.94
C PRO A 614 -19.86 18.50 -4.72
N ILE A 615 -19.69 19.05 -3.53
CA ILE A 615 -19.85 18.34 -2.26
C ILE A 615 -20.94 19.07 -1.48
N SER A 616 -21.99 18.36 -1.11
CA SER A 616 -23.06 18.94 -0.28
C SER A 616 -23.22 18.14 1.01
N TYR A 617 -23.41 18.85 2.11
CA TYR A 617 -23.79 18.30 3.40
C TYR A 617 -25.18 18.82 3.74
N LEU A 618 -26.12 17.92 4.05
CA LEU A 618 -27.45 18.24 4.54
C LEU A 618 -27.57 17.78 5.99
N LEU A 619 -27.86 18.70 6.90
CA LEU A 619 -28.07 18.36 8.30
C LEU A 619 -29.53 17.93 8.48
N LEU A 620 -29.73 16.77 9.08
CA LEU A 620 -31.07 16.21 9.29
C LEU A 620 -31.82 16.91 10.44
N LYS A 621 -31.06 17.64 11.28
CA LYS A 621 -31.54 18.63 12.25
C LYS A 621 -30.57 19.81 12.20
N PRO A 622 -31.04 21.07 12.18
CA PRO A 622 -30.16 22.22 12.28
C PRO A 622 -29.28 22.11 13.54
N GLN A 623 -27.99 22.39 13.41
CA GLN A 623 -27.04 22.34 14.52
C GLN A 623 -26.06 23.49 14.42
N THR A 624 -25.69 24.08 15.56
CA THR A 624 -24.76 25.19 15.62
C THR A 624 -23.41 24.77 15.05
N ALA A 625 -22.96 25.52 14.04
CA ALA A 625 -21.75 25.25 13.31
C ALA A 625 -20.90 26.50 13.12
N THR A 626 -19.63 26.27 12.81
CA THR A 626 -18.75 27.28 12.25
C THR A 626 -18.25 26.78 10.89
N VAL A 627 -18.37 27.61 9.86
CA VAL A 627 -17.81 27.32 8.52
C VAL A 627 -16.86 28.44 8.14
N THR A 628 -15.61 28.10 7.86
CA THR A 628 -14.58 29.07 7.50
C THR A 628 -14.02 28.78 6.11
N LYS A 629 -13.44 29.83 5.50
CA LYS A 629 -12.66 29.74 4.27
C LYS A 629 -11.36 30.50 4.46
N ALA A 630 -10.23 29.79 4.53
CA ALA A 630 -8.93 30.39 4.85
C ALA A 630 -7.77 29.73 4.09
N CYS A 631 -6.76 30.53 3.76
CA CYS A 631 -5.50 30.02 3.21
C CYS A 631 -4.46 29.87 4.32
N ARG A 632 -3.76 28.74 4.29
CA ARG A 632 -2.78 28.32 5.29
C ARG A 632 -1.43 28.11 4.62
N SER A 633 -0.38 28.33 5.40
CA SER A 633 1.00 28.03 5.03
C SER A 633 1.54 26.97 5.97
N GLY A 634 2.29 26.02 5.43
CA GLY A 634 2.86 24.91 6.16
C GLY A 634 4.22 24.51 5.61
N ASN A 635 4.89 23.58 6.30
CA ASN A 635 6.15 23.01 5.83
C ASN A 635 6.24 21.54 6.27
N TYR A 636 6.75 20.70 5.39
CA TYR A 636 7.00 19.28 5.69
C TYR A 636 7.86 19.06 6.95
N ASN A 637 8.76 20.00 7.30
CA ASN A 637 9.62 19.84 8.47
C ASN A 637 8.86 20.02 9.79
N THR A 638 7.62 20.49 9.75
CA THR A 638 6.74 20.61 10.93
C THR A 638 5.99 19.32 11.22
N ILE A 639 5.97 18.38 10.26
CA ILE A 639 5.30 17.08 10.39
C ILE A 639 6.25 15.89 10.16
N GLY A 640 7.45 16.14 9.66
CA GLY A 640 8.40 15.12 9.21
C GLY A 640 9.81 15.67 9.05
N THR A 641 10.63 14.98 8.27
CA THR A 641 12.07 15.27 8.12
C THR A 641 12.43 16.08 6.87
N ASN A 642 11.53 16.17 5.88
CA ASN A 642 11.77 16.95 4.67
C ASN A 642 11.55 18.44 4.90
N ASN A 643 12.29 19.32 4.24
CA ASN A 643 12.07 20.77 4.29
C ASN A 643 11.50 21.26 2.95
N ALA A 644 10.19 21.53 2.91
CA ALA A 644 9.51 22.08 1.76
C ALA A 644 8.26 22.84 2.21
N ALA A 645 8.20 24.12 1.88
CA ALA A 645 7.05 24.98 2.19
C ALA A 645 5.87 24.68 1.24
N VAL A 646 4.66 24.75 1.77
CA VAL A 646 3.41 24.50 1.05
C VAL A 646 2.40 25.59 1.44
N ASN A 647 1.62 26.05 0.46
CA ASN A 647 0.48 26.94 0.69
C ASN A 647 -0.76 26.33 0.05
N ALA A 648 -1.88 26.36 0.75
CA ALA A 648 -3.16 25.91 0.23
C ALA A 648 -4.33 26.61 0.94
N CYS A 649 -5.48 26.69 0.28
CA CYS A 649 -6.70 27.19 0.89
C CYS A 649 -7.60 26.03 1.29
N PHE A 650 -8.39 26.24 2.33
CA PHE A 650 -9.29 25.25 2.90
C PHE A 650 -10.63 25.87 3.20
N THR A 651 -11.68 25.05 3.12
CA THR A 651 -12.89 25.29 3.88
C THR A 651 -12.99 24.27 4.99
N GLN A 652 -13.24 24.76 6.21
CA GLN A 652 -13.35 23.95 7.42
C GLN A 652 -14.72 24.19 8.02
N ALA A 653 -15.45 23.10 8.28
CA ALA A 653 -16.80 23.12 8.81
C ALA A 653 -16.92 22.21 10.04
N GLU A 654 -17.45 22.77 11.13
CA GLU A 654 -17.43 22.13 12.45
C GLU A 654 -18.77 22.28 13.13
N LEU A 655 -19.25 21.20 13.73
CA LEU A 655 -20.43 21.18 14.58
C LEU A 655 -20.01 21.29 16.03
N LYS A 656 -20.61 22.25 16.75
CA LYS A 656 -20.44 22.41 18.19
C LYS A 656 -21.36 21.43 18.91
N HIS A 657 -20.89 20.91 20.04
CA HIS A 657 -21.62 19.98 20.89
C HIS A 657 -21.85 20.57 22.26
N ASP A 658 -23.01 20.29 22.83
CA ASP A 658 -23.21 20.32 24.28
C ASP A 658 -22.86 18.95 24.90
N SER A 659 -23.07 18.77 26.22
CA SER A 659 -22.81 17.46 26.86
C SER A 659 -23.92 16.45 26.53
N SER A 660 -23.53 15.22 26.17
CA SER A 660 -24.42 14.12 25.75
C SER A 660 -25.20 14.43 24.46
N ASP A 661 -24.59 15.22 23.59
CA ASP A 661 -25.20 15.70 22.35
C ASP A 661 -25.13 14.67 21.21
N GLN A 662 -25.86 14.95 20.14
CA GLN A 662 -25.97 14.13 18.94
C GLN A 662 -25.64 14.96 17.70
N TYR A 663 -25.19 14.30 16.64
CA TYR A 663 -25.14 14.90 15.30
C TYR A 663 -25.74 13.96 14.27
N GLN A 664 -26.29 14.54 13.20
CA GLN A 664 -26.85 13.78 12.10
C GLN A 664 -26.82 14.58 10.79
N TYR A 665 -26.07 14.08 9.81
CA TYR A 665 -25.95 14.71 8.50
C TYR A 665 -25.85 13.68 7.38
N VAL A 666 -26.11 14.15 6.17
CA VAL A 666 -25.98 13.38 4.93
C VAL A 666 -24.97 14.08 4.03
N LEU A 667 -23.92 13.37 3.67
CA LEU A 667 -22.93 13.78 2.67
C LEU A 667 -23.37 13.28 1.29
N PHE A 668 -23.36 14.19 0.33
CA PHE A 668 -23.63 13.96 -1.09
C PHE A 668 -22.40 14.30 -1.92
N PRO A 669 -21.53 13.32 -2.21
CA PRO A 669 -20.40 13.53 -3.10
C PRO A 669 -20.84 13.65 -4.55
N ASN A 670 -20.25 14.58 -5.29
CA ASN A 670 -20.46 14.83 -6.72
C ASN A 670 -21.93 14.99 -7.15
N SER A 671 -22.84 15.21 -6.21
CA SER A 671 -24.26 15.21 -6.49
C SER A 671 -24.68 16.54 -7.10
N THR A 672 -25.57 16.48 -8.10
CA THR A 672 -26.13 17.70 -8.68
C THR A 672 -26.97 18.43 -7.65
N LYS A 673 -27.08 19.75 -7.81
CA LYS A 673 -27.98 20.56 -6.97
C LYS A 673 -29.42 20.02 -6.97
N SER A 674 -29.91 19.51 -8.11
CA SER A 674 -31.26 18.95 -8.21
C SER A 674 -31.47 17.68 -7.38
N VAL A 675 -30.46 16.81 -7.27
CA VAL A 675 -30.50 15.61 -6.42
C VAL A 675 -30.57 16.05 -4.95
N VAL A 676 -29.68 16.94 -4.52
CA VAL A 676 -29.64 17.43 -3.14
C VAL A 676 -30.92 18.17 -2.77
N ASP A 677 -31.45 19.02 -3.66
CA ASP A 677 -32.70 19.74 -3.44
C ASP A 677 -33.91 18.78 -3.34
N ARG A 678 -33.93 17.70 -4.13
CA ARG A 678 -34.96 16.65 -4.03
C ARG A 678 -34.90 15.95 -2.69
N GLU A 679 -33.72 15.50 -2.27
CA GLU A 679 -33.55 14.80 -0.98
C GLU A 679 -33.85 15.71 0.22
N ALA A 680 -33.62 17.02 0.11
CA ALA A 680 -33.99 17.96 1.17
C ALA A 680 -35.52 18.13 1.32
N ILE A 681 -36.30 17.96 0.25
CA ILE A 681 -37.77 18.11 0.26
C ILE A 681 -38.47 16.79 0.56
N ALA A 682 -37.99 15.71 -0.05
CA ALA A 682 -38.58 14.37 0.03
C ALA A 682 -37.45 13.35 0.27
N PRO A 683 -36.92 13.26 1.51
CA PRO A 683 -35.76 12.45 1.79
C PRO A 683 -36.06 10.96 1.60
N SER A 684 -35.18 10.27 0.88
CA SER A 684 -35.17 8.80 0.82
C SER A 684 -34.63 8.16 2.09
N ILE A 685 -33.95 8.95 2.93
CA ILE A 685 -33.31 8.56 4.19
C ILE A 685 -34.22 8.88 5.39
N HIS A 686 -34.44 7.88 6.24
CA HIS A 686 -35.13 8.05 7.52
C HIS A 686 -34.27 7.51 8.66
N VAL A 687 -33.96 8.37 9.63
CA VAL A 687 -33.28 7.95 10.87
C VAL A 687 -34.31 7.30 11.78
N LEU A 688 -34.20 5.98 11.96
CA LEU A 688 -35.06 5.19 12.83
C LEU A 688 -34.62 5.32 14.30
N SER A 689 -33.32 5.47 14.54
CA SER A 689 -32.76 5.76 15.85
C SER A 689 -31.39 6.42 15.74
N ASN A 690 -31.12 7.38 16.62
CA ASN A 690 -29.80 7.93 16.87
C ASN A 690 -29.65 8.02 18.39
N SER A 691 -29.11 6.98 19.02
CA SER A 691 -29.01 6.85 20.48
C SER A 691 -27.74 6.11 20.88
N GLU A 692 -27.38 6.20 22.16
CA GLU A 692 -26.21 5.49 22.73
C GLU A 692 -26.31 3.95 22.62
N ASN A 693 -27.52 3.41 22.46
CA ASN A 693 -27.77 1.98 22.34
C ASN A 693 -27.79 1.50 20.89
N VAL A 694 -28.34 2.30 19.98
CA VAL A 694 -28.48 1.94 18.56
C VAL A 694 -28.50 3.15 17.65
N HIS A 695 -27.78 3.04 16.54
CA HIS A 695 -27.94 3.89 15.36
C HIS A 695 -28.63 3.08 14.25
N ALA A 696 -29.71 3.62 13.68
CA ALA A 696 -30.47 2.92 12.64
C ALA A 696 -31.00 3.88 11.57
N VAL A 697 -30.82 3.50 10.31
CA VAL A 697 -31.22 4.28 9.14
C VAL A 697 -31.92 3.38 8.12
N GLU A 698 -33.07 3.83 7.63
CA GLU A 698 -33.77 3.26 6.49
C GLU A 698 -33.50 4.10 5.23
N HIS A 699 -33.22 3.42 4.13
CA HIS A 699 -33.26 3.98 2.78
C HIS A 699 -34.45 3.39 2.02
N THR A 700 -35.51 4.18 1.86
CA THR A 700 -36.82 3.69 1.38
C THR A 700 -36.79 3.21 -0.07
N GLN A 701 -36.08 3.92 -0.96
CA GLN A 701 -36.00 3.54 -2.38
C GLN A 701 -35.20 2.26 -2.60
N LEU A 702 -34.07 2.10 -1.89
CA LEU A 702 -33.25 0.88 -1.93
C LEU A 702 -33.84 -0.27 -1.09
N LYS A 703 -34.85 0.02 -0.25
CA LYS A 703 -35.45 -0.89 0.73
C LYS A 703 -34.42 -1.51 1.66
N LEU A 704 -33.42 -0.71 2.04
CA LEU A 704 -32.34 -1.09 2.94
C LEU A 704 -32.59 -0.51 4.32
N VAL A 705 -32.30 -1.29 5.36
CA VAL A 705 -32.24 -0.82 6.74
C VAL A 705 -30.91 -1.25 7.33
N GLY A 706 -30.11 -0.27 7.76
CA GLY A 706 -28.85 -0.47 8.45
C GLY A 706 -29.00 -0.18 9.93
N LEU A 707 -28.41 -1.03 10.79
CA LEU A 707 -28.47 -0.92 12.24
C LEU A 707 -27.11 -1.25 12.86
N ASN A 708 -26.59 -0.36 13.69
CA ASN A 708 -25.47 -0.63 14.59
C ASN A 708 -25.99 -0.64 16.02
N PHE A 709 -26.09 -1.83 16.61
CA PHE A 709 -26.44 -2.00 18.01
C PHE A 709 -25.15 -2.02 18.84
N TRP A 710 -24.99 -1.02 19.69
CA TRP A 710 -23.92 -0.91 20.69
C TRP A 710 -24.23 -1.75 21.91
N GLN A 711 -25.52 -1.86 22.23
CA GLN A 711 -26.10 -2.61 23.35
C GLN A 711 -27.40 -3.29 22.89
N PRO A 712 -27.93 -4.26 23.67
CA PRO A 712 -29.27 -4.78 23.44
C PRO A 712 -30.31 -3.65 23.38
N GLY A 713 -31.27 -3.75 22.46
CA GLY A 713 -32.26 -2.71 22.24
C GLY A 713 -33.12 -2.98 21.02
N GLN A 714 -33.97 -2.01 20.65
CA GLN A 714 -34.88 -2.13 19.52
C GLN A 714 -34.77 -0.90 18.61
N ALA A 715 -34.77 -1.12 17.30
CA ALA A 715 -34.88 -0.05 16.30
C ALA A 715 -35.54 -0.58 15.02
N GLY A 716 -36.50 0.18 14.48
CA GLY A 716 -37.33 -0.30 13.39
C GLY A 716 -38.01 -1.61 13.75
N ALA A 717 -37.97 -2.59 12.84
CA ALA A 717 -38.57 -3.91 13.02
C ALA A 717 -37.65 -4.93 13.73
N VAL A 718 -36.52 -4.50 14.30
CA VAL A 718 -35.49 -5.40 14.86
C VAL A 718 -35.29 -5.14 16.35
N GLU A 719 -35.42 -6.20 17.15
CA GLU A 719 -34.97 -6.28 18.54
C GLU A 719 -33.65 -7.06 18.59
N ALA A 720 -32.59 -6.43 19.07
CA ALA A 720 -31.28 -7.02 19.26
C ALA A 720 -31.07 -7.40 20.73
N PHE A 721 -30.56 -8.61 20.98
CA PHE A 721 -30.19 -9.09 22.32
C PHE A 721 -28.67 -9.09 22.53
N SER A 722 -27.91 -8.64 21.53
CA SER A 722 -26.44 -8.60 21.55
C SER A 722 -25.96 -7.42 20.70
N PRO A 723 -24.77 -6.85 20.98
CA PRO A 723 -24.15 -5.88 20.07
C PRO A 723 -23.89 -6.50 18.70
N MET A 724 -24.22 -5.80 17.62
CA MET A 724 -24.05 -6.28 16.24
C MET A 724 -24.09 -5.11 15.25
N SER A 725 -23.56 -5.35 14.05
CA SER A 725 -23.83 -4.53 12.88
C SER A 725 -24.69 -5.33 11.90
N MET A 726 -25.82 -4.79 11.46
CA MET A 726 -26.79 -5.45 10.60
C MET A 726 -27.21 -4.54 9.43
N LEU A 727 -27.26 -5.09 8.23
CA LEU A 727 -27.83 -4.44 7.05
C LEU A 727 -28.74 -5.44 6.35
N TYR A 728 -30.02 -5.11 6.18
CA TYR A 728 -30.94 -5.97 5.44
C TYR A 728 -31.67 -5.23 4.32
N ARG A 729 -31.99 -5.97 3.25
CA ARG A 729 -32.81 -5.52 2.13
C ARG A 729 -34.12 -6.30 2.07
N THR A 730 -35.22 -5.59 1.86
CA THR A 730 -36.51 -6.23 1.54
C THR A 730 -36.64 -6.44 0.03
N ASN A 731 -36.72 -7.69 -0.40
CA ASN A 731 -36.83 -8.08 -1.80
C ASN A 731 -38.28 -7.97 -2.32
N SER A 732 -38.48 -8.05 -3.63
CA SER A 732 -39.80 -7.95 -4.27
C SER A 732 -40.77 -9.07 -3.88
N ASP A 733 -40.24 -10.27 -3.57
CA ASP A 733 -41.00 -11.42 -3.07
C ASP A 733 -41.26 -11.38 -1.55
N LYS A 734 -40.94 -10.25 -0.90
CA LYS A 734 -41.01 -10.03 0.56
C LYS A 734 -40.04 -10.89 1.38
N SER A 735 -39.08 -11.56 0.75
CA SER A 735 -37.94 -12.13 1.49
C SER A 735 -36.98 -11.01 1.92
N LEU A 736 -36.24 -11.26 2.99
CA LEU A 736 -35.14 -10.40 3.44
C LEU A 736 -33.81 -11.01 3.01
N THR A 737 -32.93 -10.20 2.44
CA THR A 737 -31.49 -10.53 2.40
C THR A 737 -30.84 -9.79 3.54
N VAL A 738 -30.24 -10.51 4.48
CA VAL A 738 -29.66 -9.97 5.71
C VAL A 738 -28.15 -10.17 5.67
N SER A 739 -27.41 -9.14 6.05
CA SER A 739 -25.98 -9.19 6.33
C SER A 739 -25.76 -8.78 7.78
N ILE A 740 -24.92 -9.54 8.49
CA ILE A 740 -24.62 -9.30 9.90
C ILE A 740 -23.13 -9.51 10.19
N SER A 741 -22.58 -8.74 11.12
CA SER A 741 -21.23 -8.98 11.65
C SER A 741 -21.19 -8.72 13.15
N ASN A 742 -20.09 -9.15 13.78
CA ASN A 742 -19.72 -8.81 15.15
C ASN A 742 -18.46 -7.94 15.13
N PRO A 743 -18.61 -6.59 15.15
CA PRO A 743 -17.47 -5.66 15.12
C PRO A 743 -16.55 -5.74 16.35
N THR A 744 -16.96 -6.43 17.43
CA THR A 744 -16.08 -6.68 18.59
C THR A 744 -15.06 -7.79 18.32
N ARG A 745 -15.28 -8.59 17.27
CA ARG A 745 -14.52 -9.81 16.95
C ARG A 745 -14.48 -10.84 18.08
N SER A 746 -15.41 -10.77 19.02
CA SER A 746 -15.58 -11.82 20.02
C SER A 746 -16.12 -13.11 19.38
N SER A 747 -15.84 -14.25 20.01
CA SER A 747 -16.38 -15.56 19.62
C SER A 747 -17.85 -15.76 20.02
N LEU A 748 -18.54 -14.70 20.45
CA LEU A 748 -19.93 -14.78 20.88
C LEU A 748 -20.87 -14.73 19.67
N SER A 749 -21.83 -15.65 19.64
CA SER A 749 -22.96 -15.58 18.73
C SER A 749 -23.80 -14.33 18.98
N VAL A 750 -24.41 -13.80 17.93
CA VAL A 750 -25.33 -12.66 18.03
C VAL A 750 -26.77 -13.16 18.00
N LYS A 751 -27.64 -12.55 18.79
CA LYS A 751 -29.07 -12.89 18.86
C LYS A 751 -29.94 -11.68 18.56
N PHE A 752 -30.95 -11.86 17.71
CA PHE A 752 -31.94 -10.82 17.38
C PHE A 752 -33.30 -11.42 17.03
N LYS A 753 -34.33 -10.58 16.93
CA LYS A 753 -35.68 -10.95 16.51
C LYS A 753 -36.26 -9.85 15.64
N PHE A 754 -37.02 -10.26 14.62
CA PHE A 754 -37.87 -9.34 13.86
C PHE A 754 -39.27 -9.27 14.48
N ASP A 755 -39.97 -8.13 14.34
CA ASP A 755 -41.36 -7.97 14.80
C ASP A 755 -42.30 -9.00 14.16
N ASP A 756 -42.08 -9.28 12.86
CA ASP A 756 -42.76 -10.33 12.11
C ASP A 756 -42.03 -11.68 12.25
N THR A 757 -42.76 -12.78 12.11
CA THR A 757 -42.17 -14.12 12.10
C THR A 757 -41.57 -14.45 10.74
N TYR A 758 -40.31 -14.88 10.75
CA TYR A 758 -39.57 -15.31 9.57
C TYR A 758 -39.01 -16.72 9.75
N ILE A 759 -38.83 -17.42 8.65
CA ILE A 759 -38.08 -18.68 8.57
C ILE A 759 -36.87 -18.52 7.66
N THR A 760 -35.83 -19.31 7.90
CA THR A 760 -34.61 -19.31 7.08
C THR A 760 -34.92 -19.83 5.68
N LYS A 761 -34.66 -18.99 4.67
CA LYS A 761 -34.80 -19.32 3.24
C LYS A 761 -33.47 -19.79 2.63
N GLY A 762 -32.35 -19.28 3.13
CA GLY A 762 -31.01 -19.65 2.67
C GLY A 762 -29.92 -19.30 3.69
N ASP A 763 -29.03 -20.25 3.92
CA ASP A 763 -27.94 -20.21 4.90
C ASP A 763 -26.80 -21.08 4.37
N LEU A 764 -25.82 -20.47 3.70
CA LEU A 764 -24.82 -21.22 2.93
C LEU A 764 -23.86 -22.02 3.83
N GLU A 765 -23.54 -21.49 5.01
CA GLU A 765 -22.59 -22.09 5.96
C GLU A 765 -23.29 -22.75 7.16
N ASN A 766 -24.63 -22.84 7.17
CA ASN A 766 -25.43 -23.40 8.27
C ASN A 766 -25.14 -22.76 9.64
N ARG A 767 -25.05 -21.42 9.69
CA ARG A 767 -24.69 -20.64 10.89
C ARG A 767 -25.91 -20.13 11.67
N ILE A 768 -27.12 -20.38 11.20
CA ILE A 768 -28.35 -19.82 11.76
C ILE A 768 -29.11 -20.85 12.57
N THR A 769 -29.45 -20.50 13.81
CA THR A 769 -30.42 -21.23 14.63
C THR A 769 -31.68 -20.39 14.81
N THR A 770 -32.84 -20.92 14.42
CA THR A 770 -34.15 -20.33 14.74
C THR A 770 -34.65 -20.88 16.08
N ASN A 771 -34.89 -19.99 17.03
CA ASN A 771 -35.32 -20.33 18.39
C ASN A 771 -36.85 -20.41 18.48
N ASN A 772 -37.36 -21.11 19.51
CA ASN A 772 -38.80 -21.27 19.75
C ASN A 772 -39.56 -19.96 19.99
N ASP A 773 -38.88 -18.90 20.42
CA ASP A 773 -39.45 -17.55 20.64
C ASP A 773 -39.51 -16.70 19.33
N GLY A 774 -39.13 -17.29 18.19
CA GLY A 774 -39.04 -16.65 16.88
C GLY A 774 -37.78 -15.80 16.68
N SER A 775 -36.84 -15.81 17.64
CA SER A 775 -35.54 -15.13 17.48
C SER A 775 -34.54 -15.98 16.69
N PHE A 776 -33.53 -15.33 16.15
CA PHE A 776 -32.40 -15.96 15.45
C PHE A 776 -31.14 -15.83 16.29
N THR A 777 -30.34 -16.89 16.32
CA THR A 777 -28.97 -16.90 16.83
C THR A 777 -28.01 -17.22 15.68
N ILE A 778 -27.03 -16.35 15.45
CA ILE A 778 -26.06 -16.48 14.36
C ILE A 778 -24.68 -16.77 14.94
N ASP A 779 -24.08 -17.88 14.52
CA ASP A 779 -22.69 -18.21 14.85
C ASP A 779 -21.71 -17.46 13.95
N LEU A 780 -21.06 -16.44 14.52
CA LEU A 780 -20.07 -15.60 13.85
C LEU A 780 -18.61 -15.97 14.22
N THR A 781 -18.41 -17.13 14.85
CA THR A 781 -17.07 -17.63 15.18
C THR A 781 -16.22 -17.76 13.91
N ASP A 782 -14.93 -17.43 14.02
CA ASP A 782 -13.91 -17.45 12.97
C ASP A 782 -14.14 -16.49 11.78
N LEU A 783 -15.21 -15.68 11.82
CA LEU A 783 -15.43 -14.65 10.80
C LEU A 783 -14.57 -13.41 11.04
N GLN A 784 -14.03 -13.21 12.24
CA GLN A 784 -13.09 -12.13 12.56
C GLN A 784 -13.61 -10.73 12.15
N GLY A 785 -14.91 -10.49 12.34
CA GLY A 785 -15.57 -9.23 11.99
C GLY A 785 -16.04 -9.14 10.53
N ARG A 786 -15.79 -10.16 9.69
CA ARG A 786 -16.37 -10.27 8.35
C ARG A 786 -17.89 -10.42 8.44
N SER A 787 -18.57 -9.99 7.38
CA SER A 787 -20.03 -10.07 7.28
C SER A 787 -20.49 -11.47 6.88
N TYR A 788 -21.54 -11.96 7.53
CA TYR A 788 -22.25 -13.16 7.15
C TYR A 788 -23.59 -12.79 6.50
N GLN A 789 -23.85 -13.33 5.30
CA GLN A 789 -25.06 -13.03 4.54
C GLN A 789 -25.97 -14.26 4.44
N PHE A 790 -27.27 -14.02 4.57
CA PHE A 790 -28.30 -15.06 4.51
C PHE A 790 -29.65 -14.49 4.07
N ALA A 791 -30.62 -15.37 3.83
CA ALA A 791 -31.95 -15.00 3.40
C ALA A 791 -33.04 -15.53 4.34
N LEU A 792 -34.02 -14.68 4.63
CA LEU A 792 -35.21 -15.01 5.42
C LEU A 792 -36.48 -14.82 4.59
N ILE A 793 -37.54 -15.54 4.89
CA ILE A 793 -38.86 -15.33 4.30
C ILE A 793 -39.93 -15.32 5.37
N LYS A 794 -40.91 -14.42 5.23
CA LYS A 794 -42.00 -14.28 6.20
C LYS A 794 -42.81 -15.58 6.27
N GLU A 795 -43.05 -16.08 7.47
CA GLU A 795 -43.94 -17.23 7.70
C GLU A 795 -45.38 -16.81 7.35
N GLN A 796 -46.05 -17.59 6.51
CA GLN A 796 -47.37 -17.24 5.95
C GLN A 796 -48.52 -17.56 6.88
#